data_AF-A0A931XZ46-F1
#
_entry.id   AF-A0A931XZ46-F1
#
_cell.length_a   1.000
_cell.length_b   1.000
_cell.length_c   1.000
_cell.angle_alpha   90.00
_cell.angle_beta   90.00
_cell.angle_gamma   90.00
#
_symmetry.space_group_name_H-M   'P 1'
#
loop_
_entity.id
_entity.type
_entity.pdbx_description
1 polymer ?
#
loop_
_entity_poly.entity_id
_entity_poly.type
_entity_poly.pdbx_seq_one_letter_code
_entity_poly.pdbx_strand_id
1 'polypeptide(L)'
;MEHTSLFAKPDDWFLLGIILGLPLYGAFFNGVFGKRFGRNIVRAVGVGTVGLSFLTAVFTFLQLHKLHHHAEAAAKQAWTAAHAGQALPAEPPVAPSKLSWLAWKWMSMATAGGDGRLGIDVKFSVDELSGVMMLVVTGVGFLIHLYASSYMATDPGYHRFFAYLNLFIFSMLTLVLGDNLPILFVGWEGVGACSYLLIGFWFDKTENAAAGRKAFIANRIGDVGMLIGMLLIGYYVGALDWDGINANADRLLDSSARITVWQSGAKIITISAATAATLALFLGCTGKSAQIPLYVWLPDAMAGPTPVSALIHAATMVTSGIYLIARLNVVFALSPFTMMIVAITGALTALFAATIGLVQNDIKKVLAYSTVSQLGFMFLGVGVGAFGMGFFHVFTHAFFKACLFLGAGSVIHAMHARVHDDVASQDMRNMGGMKKYMPWTYLAMGASTFAIAGFPFTSGFFSKDGILFKTWGNEVLHPYAATAKAMLASPECKAAPQSAKCQAFANAIPQYFHAPAWVGKVLFVVGILAATMTAFYMFRLMFKTFWGDFRGWAVDPTARLSLNPFENVEPLDDGDTGYGLAITTQAHGQHPHGTPEHEETDARDLIEGDRVEAHDVHGHEEHGGHHHEDLTIPAAPPAEAPWQMTVPVAILGVLALFAGLLYAEPLRIEPMGHWLSPVFGKVVGKTVTMSEAAHHLEWPLMGPGVLAFAVGSFVAWLWYVKQNEATPKKLAAEWPKLHRAAYNKWYVDEIYDATVIGGADALADGAALMDAWVVDGIIAKLTALVANGLGALLRMFQTGVVHVYGGILAIGTLGMFLFFVRPHPDAAVAKEGDTYTLEAAPGIGYEYKWDVDGQGDKEFQTGDGALKRSVQVPLDATKKVTLEVKNSFGRTATRTFTLTNPKPAPLPTVGMPGAAPRPPTTAGH
;
A
#
# COMPACT_ATOMS: atom_id res chain seq x y z
N MET A 1 -48.77 4.73 2.09
CA MET A 1 -47.84 3.68 1.61
C MET A 1 -46.65 4.35 0.94
N GLU A 2 -45.86 5.10 1.70
CA GLU A 2 -44.64 5.76 1.24
C GLU A 2 -43.45 4.96 1.79
N HIS A 3 -43.11 3.85 1.15
CA HIS A 3 -41.93 3.09 1.53
C HIS A 3 -41.24 2.51 0.28
N THR A 4 -39.93 2.78 0.20
CA THR A 4 -38.93 1.93 -0.48
C THR A 4 -39.19 1.62 -1.95
N SER A 5 -39.03 2.62 -2.81
CA SER A 5 -38.60 2.30 -4.18
C SER A 5 -37.08 2.16 -4.15
N LEU A 6 -36.56 0.96 -4.41
CA LEU A 6 -35.13 0.65 -4.57
C LEU A 6 -34.40 1.53 -5.63
N PHE A 7 -35.14 2.40 -6.33
CA PHE A 7 -34.73 3.06 -7.57
C PHE A 7 -34.94 4.59 -7.57
N ALA A 8 -35.32 5.21 -6.44
CA ALA A 8 -35.92 6.55 -6.47
C ALA A 8 -34.95 7.75 -6.41
N LYS A 9 -33.75 7.63 -5.82
CA LYS A 9 -32.89 8.80 -5.56
C LYS A 9 -31.41 8.53 -5.90
N PRO A 10 -30.77 9.39 -6.73
CA PRO A 10 -29.34 9.29 -7.04
C PRO A 10 -28.44 9.32 -5.81
N ASP A 11 -28.80 10.08 -4.77
CA ASP A 11 -28.01 10.23 -3.54
C ASP A 11 -28.23 9.11 -2.50
N ASP A 12 -29.15 8.18 -2.76
CA ASP A 12 -29.45 7.04 -1.89
C ASP A 12 -29.71 5.76 -2.71
N TRP A 13 -28.72 5.39 -3.53
CA TRP A 13 -28.77 4.25 -4.45
C TRP A 13 -28.40 2.94 -3.75
N PHE A 14 -29.35 2.35 -3.02
CA PHE A 14 -29.14 1.14 -2.20
C PHE A 14 -28.56 -0.08 -2.96
N LEU A 15 -28.72 -0.16 -4.28
CA LEU A 15 -28.13 -1.25 -5.08
C LEU A 15 -26.60 -1.32 -4.97
N LEU A 16 -25.91 -0.22 -4.62
CA LEU A 16 -24.47 -0.27 -4.32
C LEU A 16 -24.18 -1.20 -3.14
N GLY A 17 -25.02 -1.15 -2.10
CA GLY A 17 -24.94 -2.04 -0.96
C GLY A 17 -25.15 -3.50 -1.34
N ILE A 18 -26.02 -3.79 -2.32
CA ILE A 18 -26.23 -5.16 -2.84
C ILE A 18 -25.02 -5.64 -3.65
N ILE A 19 -24.48 -4.79 -4.53
CA ILE A 19 -23.30 -5.12 -5.36
C ILE A 19 -22.11 -5.50 -4.47
N LEU A 20 -21.89 -4.75 -3.38
CA LEU A 20 -20.85 -5.01 -2.37
C LEU A 20 -21.19 -6.21 -1.47
N GLY A 21 -22.43 -6.28 -1.01
CA GLY A 21 -22.88 -7.28 -0.03
C GLY A 21 -22.91 -8.71 -0.59
N LEU A 22 -23.17 -8.89 -1.88
CA LEU A 22 -23.24 -10.22 -2.50
C LEU A 22 -21.90 -10.98 -2.46
N PRO A 23 -20.77 -10.44 -2.97
CA PRO A 23 -19.47 -11.10 -2.81
C PRO A 23 -19.09 -11.29 -1.34
N LEU A 24 -19.34 -10.32 -0.47
CA LEU A 24 -19.06 -10.45 0.97
C LEU A 24 -19.86 -11.60 1.61
N TYR A 25 -21.13 -11.73 1.26
CA TYR A 25 -21.99 -12.84 1.70
C TYR A 25 -21.43 -14.18 1.21
N GLY A 26 -21.03 -14.28 -0.06
CA GLY A 26 -20.43 -15.50 -0.59
C GLY A 26 -19.10 -15.86 0.10
N ALA A 27 -18.29 -14.86 0.45
CA ALA A 27 -17.07 -15.04 1.23
C ALA A 27 -17.36 -15.57 2.64
N PHE A 28 -18.31 -14.95 3.33
CA PHE A 28 -18.74 -15.35 4.67
C PHE A 28 -19.32 -16.76 4.68
N PHE A 29 -20.26 -17.06 3.77
CA PHE A 29 -20.93 -18.36 3.70
C PHE A 29 -19.94 -19.49 3.43
N ASN A 30 -19.10 -19.35 2.39
CA ASN A 30 -18.12 -20.38 2.04
C ASN A 30 -16.99 -20.49 3.07
N GLY A 31 -16.63 -19.38 3.72
CA GLY A 31 -15.62 -19.36 4.78
C GLY A 31 -16.08 -20.08 6.05
N VAL A 32 -17.29 -19.78 6.53
CA VAL A 32 -17.82 -20.29 7.81
C VAL A 32 -18.47 -21.66 7.65
N PHE A 33 -19.34 -21.83 6.66
CA PHE A 33 -20.15 -23.04 6.49
C PHE A 33 -19.64 -23.98 5.40
N GLY A 34 -18.72 -23.53 4.54
CA GLY A 34 -18.30 -24.28 3.36
C GLY A 34 -17.63 -25.64 3.67
N LYS A 35 -17.07 -25.84 4.87
CA LYS A 35 -16.58 -27.16 5.31
C LYS A 35 -17.70 -28.17 5.56
N ARG A 36 -18.91 -27.70 5.89
CA ARG A 36 -20.06 -28.55 6.23
C ARG A 36 -20.91 -28.92 5.01
N PHE A 37 -20.71 -28.25 3.88
CA PHE A 37 -21.49 -28.43 2.67
C PHE A 37 -20.65 -29.04 1.54
N GLY A 38 -21.31 -29.77 0.64
CA GLY A 38 -20.65 -30.32 -0.55
C GLY A 38 -20.17 -29.26 -1.54
N ARG A 39 -19.20 -29.62 -2.39
CA ARG A 39 -18.59 -28.74 -3.40
C ARG A 39 -19.59 -28.04 -4.32
N ASN A 40 -20.73 -28.69 -4.63
CA ASN A 40 -21.79 -28.12 -5.46
C ASN A 40 -22.42 -26.87 -4.85
N ILE A 41 -22.70 -26.87 -3.55
CA ILE A 41 -23.30 -25.72 -2.84
C ILE A 41 -22.26 -24.60 -2.75
N VAL A 42 -21.03 -24.93 -2.35
CA VAL A 42 -19.91 -23.98 -2.29
C VAL A 42 -19.69 -23.29 -3.63
N ARG A 43 -19.70 -24.07 -4.74
CA ARG A 43 -19.61 -23.56 -6.11
C ARG A 43 -20.79 -22.64 -6.44
N ALA A 44 -22.01 -23.08 -6.17
CA ALA A 44 -23.22 -22.32 -6.48
C ALA A 44 -23.23 -20.97 -5.75
N VAL A 45 -22.87 -20.95 -4.47
CA VAL A 45 -22.77 -19.71 -3.68
C VAL A 45 -21.60 -18.84 -4.14
N GLY A 46 -20.41 -19.41 -4.32
CA GLY A 46 -19.21 -18.67 -4.72
C GLY A 46 -19.38 -17.98 -6.09
N VAL A 47 -19.79 -18.74 -7.10
CA VAL A 47 -19.99 -18.23 -8.46
C VAL A 47 -21.28 -17.41 -8.58
N GLY A 48 -22.37 -17.86 -7.96
CA GLY A 48 -23.70 -17.24 -8.10
C GLY A 48 -23.78 -15.85 -7.47
N THR A 49 -23.14 -15.63 -6.32
CA THR A 49 -23.13 -14.31 -5.66
C THR A 49 -22.40 -13.26 -6.48
N VAL A 50 -21.25 -13.60 -7.08
CA VAL A 50 -20.50 -12.70 -7.97
C VAL A 50 -21.27 -12.48 -9.28
N GLY A 51 -21.91 -13.51 -9.84
CA GLY A 51 -22.76 -13.38 -11.03
C GLY A 51 -23.96 -12.46 -10.81
N LEU A 52 -24.65 -12.58 -9.67
CA LEU A 52 -25.74 -11.67 -9.30
C LEU A 52 -25.23 -10.23 -9.10
N SER A 53 -24.07 -10.06 -8.45
CA SER A 53 -23.43 -8.75 -8.30
C SER A 53 -23.12 -8.10 -9.66
N PHE A 54 -22.63 -8.89 -10.63
CA PHE A 54 -22.41 -8.42 -12.00
C PHE A 54 -23.71 -7.97 -12.68
N LEU A 55 -24.81 -8.72 -12.57
CA LEU A 55 -26.10 -8.32 -13.13
C LEU A 55 -26.63 -7.01 -12.51
N THR A 56 -26.50 -6.86 -11.19
CA THR A 56 -26.87 -5.61 -10.49
C THR A 56 -25.94 -4.44 -10.88
N ALA A 57 -24.65 -4.71 -11.10
CA ALA A 57 -23.68 -3.72 -11.58
C ALA A 57 -24.02 -3.25 -13.00
N VAL A 58 -24.37 -4.15 -13.93
CA VAL A 58 -24.84 -3.81 -15.27
C VAL A 58 -26.09 -2.93 -15.20
N PHE A 59 -27.07 -3.31 -14.38
CA PHE A 59 -28.27 -2.50 -14.20
C PHE A 59 -27.94 -1.10 -13.65
N THR A 60 -27.10 -1.00 -12.62
CA THR A 60 -26.66 0.28 -12.06
C THR A 60 -25.92 1.14 -13.08
N PHE A 61 -25.05 0.54 -13.89
CA PHE A 61 -24.35 1.23 -14.97
C PHE A 61 -25.31 1.78 -16.03
N LEU A 62 -26.34 1.02 -16.42
CA LEU A 62 -27.37 1.49 -17.36
C LEU A 62 -28.17 2.68 -16.79
N GLN A 63 -28.42 2.71 -15.48
CA GLN A 63 -29.08 3.84 -14.83
C GLN A 63 -28.16 5.07 -14.76
N LEU A 64 -26.88 4.88 -14.46
CA LEU A 64 -25.87 5.94 -14.54
C LEU A 64 -25.79 6.52 -15.96
N HIS A 65 -25.81 5.66 -16.99
CA HIS A 65 -25.76 6.10 -18.38
C HIS A 65 -26.96 6.98 -18.76
N LYS A 66 -28.17 6.61 -18.34
CA LYS A 66 -29.37 7.45 -18.54
C LYS A 66 -29.24 8.80 -17.84
N LEU A 67 -28.76 8.77 -16.59
CA LEU A 67 -28.56 9.98 -15.80
C LEU A 67 -27.54 10.92 -16.44
N HIS A 68 -26.44 10.38 -16.97
CA HIS A 68 -25.41 11.13 -17.68
C HIS A 68 -25.97 11.82 -18.93
N HIS A 69 -26.75 11.10 -19.76
CA HIS A 69 -27.40 11.69 -20.95
C HIS A 69 -28.37 12.81 -20.59
N HIS A 70 -29.14 12.67 -19.51
CA HIS A 70 -30.03 13.72 -19.04
C HIS A 70 -29.25 14.95 -18.55
N ALA A 71 -28.14 14.72 -17.83
CA ALA A 71 -27.25 15.78 -17.36
C ALA A 71 -26.61 16.54 -18.53
N GLU A 72 -26.11 15.83 -19.55
CA GLU A 72 -25.51 16.41 -20.74
C GLU A 72 -26.54 17.23 -21.55
N ALA A 73 -27.75 16.70 -21.73
CA ALA A 73 -28.84 17.42 -22.41
C ALA A 73 -29.21 18.71 -21.68
N ALA A 74 -29.31 18.67 -20.34
CA ALA A 74 -29.60 19.84 -19.52
C ALA A 74 -28.47 20.87 -19.56
N ALA A 75 -27.21 20.43 -19.52
CA ALA A 75 -26.04 21.30 -19.64
C ALA A 75 -25.99 22.00 -21.01
N LYS A 76 -26.26 21.26 -22.09
CA LYS A 76 -26.34 21.80 -23.45
C LYS A 76 -27.46 22.83 -23.57
N GLN A 77 -28.64 22.55 -23.00
CA GLN A 77 -29.76 23.48 -22.99
C GLN A 77 -29.42 24.77 -22.22
N ALA A 78 -28.80 24.66 -21.04
CA ALA A 78 -28.34 25.81 -20.26
C ALA A 78 -27.30 26.64 -21.02
N TRP A 79 -26.35 25.98 -21.69
CA TRP A 79 -25.35 26.65 -22.54
C TRP A 79 -26.01 27.40 -23.70
N THR A 80 -26.98 26.78 -24.39
CA THR A 80 -27.71 27.44 -25.50
C THR A 80 -28.54 28.62 -25.02
N ALA A 81 -29.19 28.52 -23.85
CA ALA A 81 -29.96 29.62 -23.26
C ALA A 81 -29.05 30.81 -22.88
N ALA A 82 -27.87 30.53 -22.31
CA ALA A 82 -26.86 31.54 -22.00
C ALA A 82 -26.39 32.30 -23.25
N HIS A 83 -26.09 31.59 -24.34
CA HIS A 83 -25.64 32.19 -25.60
C HIS A 83 -26.77 32.91 -26.36
N ALA A 84 -28.03 32.57 -26.07
CA ALA A 84 -29.21 33.27 -26.58
C ALA A 84 -29.63 34.49 -25.75
N GLY A 85 -28.86 34.86 -24.71
CA GLY A 85 -29.16 35.99 -23.83
C GLY A 85 -30.41 35.81 -22.97
N GLN A 86 -30.90 34.57 -22.81
CA GLN A 86 -32.05 34.26 -21.97
C GLN A 86 -31.64 34.19 -20.51
N ALA A 87 -32.54 34.58 -19.61
CA ALA A 87 -32.33 34.44 -18.18
C ALA A 87 -32.11 32.95 -17.85
N LEU A 88 -30.94 32.65 -17.30
CA LEU A 88 -30.64 31.32 -16.79
C LEU A 88 -31.66 30.96 -15.70
N PRO A 89 -32.11 29.70 -15.62
CA PRO A 89 -32.87 29.25 -14.46
C PRO A 89 -32.09 29.57 -13.17
N ALA A 90 -32.80 29.89 -12.08
CA ALA A 90 -32.22 30.35 -10.81
C ALA A 90 -31.21 29.35 -10.20
N GLU A 91 -31.27 28.09 -10.60
CA GLU A 91 -30.24 27.09 -10.36
C GLU A 91 -29.74 26.54 -11.71
N PRO A 92 -28.42 26.54 -11.99
CA PRO A 92 -27.89 25.79 -13.12
C PRO A 92 -28.23 24.31 -12.90
N PRO A 93 -28.61 23.54 -13.93
CA PRO A 93 -28.92 22.13 -13.78
C PRO A 93 -27.62 21.34 -13.58
N VAL A 94 -27.04 21.39 -12.39
CA VAL A 94 -25.97 20.47 -11.98
C VAL A 94 -26.67 19.20 -11.52
N ALA A 95 -27.18 18.43 -12.47
CA ALA A 95 -27.66 17.09 -12.17
C ALA A 95 -26.49 16.30 -11.54
N PRO A 96 -26.70 15.57 -10.43
CA PRO A 96 -25.63 14.81 -9.80
C PRO A 96 -25.13 13.77 -10.79
N SER A 97 -23.90 13.88 -11.30
CA SER A 97 -23.32 12.95 -12.30
C SER A 97 -22.92 11.60 -11.72
N LYS A 98 -23.26 11.33 -10.46
CA LYS A 98 -22.91 10.10 -9.75
C LYS A 98 -24.11 9.56 -8.97
N LEU A 99 -24.16 8.24 -8.87
CA LEU A 99 -25.06 7.54 -7.95
C LEU A 99 -24.30 7.28 -6.66
N SER A 100 -24.87 7.55 -5.49
CA SER A 100 -24.20 7.33 -4.22
C SER A 100 -25.10 6.71 -3.16
N TRP A 101 -24.48 6.04 -2.20
CA TRP A 101 -25.14 5.40 -1.08
C TRP A 101 -24.29 5.62 0.17
N LEU A 102 -24.88 6.28 1.17
CA LEU A 102 -24.27 6.45 2.49
C LEU A 102 -24.65 5.26 3.36
N ALA A 103 -23.67 4.41 3.69
CA ALA A 103 -23.89 3.26 4.55
C ALA A 103 -24.04 3.70 6.02
N TRP A 104 -23.05 4.44 6.54
CA TRP A 104 -23.12 5.09 7.85
C TRP A 104 -22.03 6.17 7.98
N LYS A 105 -22.13 7.03 9.01
CA LYS A 105 -21.08 8.00 9.36
C LYS A 105 -20.04 7.32 10.26
N TRP A 106 -18.76 7.35 9.87
CA TRP A 106 -17.73 6.59 10.58
C TRP A 106 -17.14 7.35 11.75
N MET A 107 -16.46 8.47 11.49
CA MET A 107 -15.79 9.27 12.50
C MET A 107 -15.67 10.73 12.06
N SER A 108 -15.32 11.63 12.97
CA SER A 108 -14.98 13.02 12.60
C SER A 108 -13.70 13.44 13.29
N MET A 109 -12.82 14.11 12.54
CA MET A 109 -11.53 14.61 13.02
C MET A 109 -11.59 16.13 13.14
N ALA A 110 -10.88 16.70 14.12
CA ALA A 110 -10.69 18.13 14.17
C ALA A 110 -9.84 18.57 12.97
N THR A 111 -10.24 19.64 12.29
CA THR A 111 -9.41 20.26 11.24
C THR A 111 -8.30 21.07 11.89
N ALA A 112 -7.18 21.21 11.18
CA ALA A 112 -5.99 21.93 11.68
C ALA A 112 -6.26 23.41 12.02
N GLY A 113 -7.37 23.98 11.53
CA GLY A 113 -7.82 25.34 11.84
C GLY A 113 -8.63 25.48 13.14
N GLY A 114 -8.81 24.43 13.93
CA GLY A 114 -9.46 24.47 15.26
C GLY A 114 -10.99 24.56 15.25
N ASP A 115 -11.58 25.26 14.26
CA ASP A 115 -13.02 25.58 14.25
C ASP A 115 -13.88 24.60 13.41
N GLY A 116 -13.27 23.76 12.58
CA GLY A 116 -13.98 22.81 11.70
C GLY A 116 -13.80 21.34 12.10
N ARG A 117 -14.79 20.49 11.84
CA ARG A 117 -14.69 19.02 11.92
C ARG A 117 -14.74 18.41 10.52
N LEU A 118 -13.75 17.60 10.17
CA LEU A 118 -13.74 16.78 8.96
C LEU A 118 -14.46 15.47 9.24
N GLY A 119 -15.66 15.30 8.68
CA GLY A 119 -16.41 14.04 8.73
C GLY A 119 -15.82 13.00 7.77
N ILE A 120 -15.63 11.79 8.25
CA ILE A 120 -15.30 10.61 7.45
C ILE A 120 -16.55 9.72 7.46
N ASP A 121 -17.16 9.59 6.29
CA ASP A 121 -18.35 8.78 6.09
C ASP A 121 -17.99 7.46 5.39
N VAL A 122 -18.66 6.37 5.74
CA VAL A 122 -18.65 5.16 4.92
C VAL A 122 -19.67 5.33 3.82
N LYS A 123 -19.24 6.00 2.75
CA LYS A 123 -20.05 6.33 1.59
C LYS A 123 -19.46 5.70 0.34
N PHE A 124 -20.33 5.12 -0.47
CA PHE A 124 -19.98 4.52 -1.75
C PHE A 124 -20.63 5.32 -2.88
N SER A 125 -19.94 5.45 -4.00
CA SER A 125 -20.45 6.11 -5.20
C SER A 125 -20.00 5.42 -6.47
N VAL A 126 -20.83 5.56 -7.50
CA VAL A 126 -20.54 5.16 -8.88
C VAL A 126 -20.70 6.38 -9.76
N ASP A 127 -19.60 6.73 -10.41
CA ASP A 127 -19.45 7.74 -11.45
C ASP A 127 -18.89 7.10 -12.73
N GLU A 128 -18.55 7.91 -13.72
CA GLU A 128 -18.13 7.41 -15.04
C GLU A 128 -16.86 6.53 -14.96
N LEU A 129 -15.91 6.87 -14.09
CA LEU A 129 -14.67 6.12 -13.91
C LEU A 129 -14.88 4.82 -13.11
N SER A 130 -15.55 4.91 -11.96
CA SER A 130 -15.82 3.76 -11.09
C SER A 130 -16.84 2.80 -11.68
N GLY A 131 -17.79 3.29 -12.50
CA GLY A 131 -18.76 2.46 -13.21
C GLY A 131 -18.10 1.49 -14.17
N VAL A 132 -17.09 1.95 -14.92
CA VAL A 132 -16.28 1.07 -15.79
C VAL A 132 -15.54 0.04 -14.96
N MET A 133 -14.84 0.47 -13.91
CA MET A 133 -14.09 -0.45 -13.05
C MET A 133 -15.01 -1.46 -12.35
N MET A 134 -16.20 -1.05 -11.92
CA MET A 134 -17.21 -1.93 -11.32
C MET A 134 -17.60 -3.06 -12.29
N LEU A 135 -17.84 -2.74 -13.57
CA LEU A 135 -18.13 -3.74 -14.60
C LEU A 135 -16.94 -4.66 -14.88
N VAL A 136 -15.72 -4.12 -14.91
CA VAL A 136 -14.50 -4.92 -15.11
C VAL A 136 -14.29 -5.88 -13.93
N VAL A 137 -14.36 -5.39 -12.70
CA VAL A 137 -14.14 -6.18 -11.48
C VAL A 137 -15.18 -7.29 -11.34
N THR A 138 -16.47 -6.98 -11.52
CA THR A 138 -17.55 -7.98 -11.40
C THR A 138 -17.64 -8.91 -12.62
N GLY A 139 -17.47 -8.38 -13.83
CA GLY A 139 -17.57 -9.14 -15.08
C GLY A 139 -16.39 -10.09 -15.29
N VAL A 140 -15.15 -9.57 -15.26
CA VAL A 140 -13.95 -10.42 -15.36
C VAL A 140 -13.84 -11.31 -14.11
N GLY A 141 -14.20 -10.78 -12.94
CA GLY A 141 -14.28 -11.56 -11.71
C GLY A 141 -15.22 -12.76 -11.83
N PHE A 142 -16.42 -12.58 -12.37
CA PHE A 142 -17.38 -13.66 -12.60
C PHE A 142 -16.82 -14.74 -13.54
N LEU A 143 -16.19 -14.34 -14.65
CA LEU A 143 -15.56 -15.27 -15.59
C LEU A 143 -14.43 -16.08 -14.94
N ILE A 144 -13.63 -15.44 -14.07
CA ILE A 144 -12.58 -16.12 -13.29
C ILE A 144 -13.19 -17.09 -12.28
N HIS A 145 -14.29 -16.75 -11.62
CA HIS A 145 -14.98 -17.66 -10.68
C HIS A 145 -15.54 -18.89 -11.39
N LEU A 146 -16.11 -18.70 -12.58
CA LEU A 146 -16.58 -19.81 -13.43
C LEU A 146 -15.42 -20.73 -13.81
N TYR A 147 -14.30 -20.17 -14.28
CA TYR A 147 -13.09 -20.92 -14.61
C TYR A 147 -12.53 -21.70 -13.41
N ALA A 148 -12.41 -21.01 -12.26
CA ALA A 148 -11.91 -21.56 -11.00
C ALA A 148 -12.67 -22.79 -10.54
N SER A 149 -13.97 -22.87 -10.84
CA SER A 149 -14.82 -23.98 -10.40
C SER A 149 -14.40 -25.34 -10.97
N SER A 150 -13.77 -25.35 -12.14
CA SER A 150 -13.22 -26.57 -12.74
C SER A 150 -11.74 -26.73 -12.44
N TYR A 151 -10.96 -25.64 -12.48
CA TYR A 151 -9.52 -25.69 -12.24
C TYR A 151 -9.18 -26.23 -10.84
N MET A 152 -9.96 -25.84 -9.82
CA MET A 152 -9.75 -26.27 -8.44
C MET A 152 -10.59 -27.51 -8.06
N ALA A 153 -11.25 -28.16 -9.02
CA ALA A 153 -12.28 -29.15 -8.72
C ALA A 153 -11.79 -30.35 -7.89
N THR A 154 -10.50 -30.69 -7.96
CA THR A 154 -9.87 -31.78 -7.21
C THR A 154 -9.25 -31.32 -5.88
N ASP A 155 -9.03 -30.02 -5.68
CA ASP A 155 -8.31 -29.47 -4.53
C ASP A 155 -9.13 -29.61 -3.21
N PRO A 156 -8.52 -30.04 -2.09
CA PRO A 156 -9.21 -30.18 -0.81
C PRO A 156 -9.66 -28.83 -0.22
N GLY A 157 -8.94 -27.74 -0.50
CA GLY A 157 -9.21 -26.38 -0.02
C GLY A 157 -10.28 -25.62 -0.81
N TYR A 158 -11.12 -26.30 -1.59
CA TYR A 158 -12.11 -25.71 -2.50
C TYR A 158 -12.98 -24.60 -1.86
N HIS A 159 -13.50 -24.83 -0.64
CA HIS A 159 -14.34 -23.85 0.04
C HIS A 159 -13.57 -22.60 0.51
N ARG A 160 -12.33 -22.79 0.99
CA ARG A 160 -11.44 -21.70 1.41
C ARG A 160 -11.06 -20.84 0.20
N PHE A 161 -10.81 -21.48 -0.93
CA PHE A 161 -10.47 -20.81 -2.17
C PHE A 161 -11.56 -19.85 -2.64
N PHE A 162 -12.81 -20.32 -2.74
CA PHE A 162 -13.94 -19.47 -3.11
C PHE A 162 -14.25 -18.41 -2.05
N ALA A 163 -14.03 -18.69 -0.76
CA ALA A 163 -14.16 -17.67 0.28
C ALA A 163 -13.19 -16.50 0.05
N TYR A 164 -11.93 -16.80 -0.24
CA TYR A 164 -10.89 -15.78 -0.49
C TYR A 164 -11.09 -15.05 -1.82
N LEU A 165 -11.50 -15.73 -2.89
CA LEU A 165 -11.82 -15.08 -4.17
C LEU A 165 -12.99 -14.09 -4.02
N ASN A 166 -14.06 -14.48 -3.33
CA ASN A 166 -15.19 -13.61 -3.06
C ASN A 166 -14.81 -12.41 -2.18
N LEU A 167 -13.99 -12.63 -1.14
CA LEU A 167 -13.50 -11.57 -0.25
C LEU A 167 -12.62 -10.58 -1.01
N PHE A 168 -11.84 -11.08 -1.97
CA PHE A 168 -11.03 -10.26 -2.85
C PHE A 168 -11.90 -9.37 -3.75
N ILE A 169 -12.95 -9.91 -4.38
CA ILE A 169 -13.89 -9.11 -5.19
C ILE A 169 -14.57 -8.04 -4.34
N PHE A 170 -15.02 -8.39 -3.13
CA PHE A 170 -15.57 -7.41 -2.18
C PHE A 170 -14.57 -6.28 -1.90
N SER A 171 -13.33 -6.62 -1.52
CA SER A 171 -12.30 -5.64 -1.19
C SER A 171 -11.97 -4.73 -2.38
N MET A 172 -11.91 -5.28 -3.58
CA MET A 172 -11.67 -4.49 -4.80
C MET A 172 -12.86 -3.59 -5.14
N LEU A 173 -14.09 -4.05 -4.92
CA LEU A 173 -15.28 -3.20 -5.07
C LEU A 173 -15.31 -2.08 -4.03
N THR A 174 -14.91 -2.34 -2.78
CA THR A 174 -14.74 -1.29 -1.75
C THR A 174 -13.73 -0.23 -2.19
N LEU A 175 -12.61 -0.65 -2.77
CA LEU A 175 -11.56 0.25 -3.28
C LEU A 175 -12.09 1.16 -4.39
N VAL A 176 -12.80 0.58 -5.37
CA VAL A 176 -13.29 1.31 -6.54
C VAL A 176 -14.49 2.18 -6.19
N LEU A 177 -15.43 1.67 -5.41
CA LEU A 177 -16.69 2.36 -5.12
C LEU A 177 -16.61 3.34 -3.95
N GLY A 178 -15.50 3.40 -3.20
CA GLY A 178 -15.37 4.35 -2.09
C GLY A 178 -15.50 5.81 -2.56
N ASP A 179 -16.35 6.62 -1.92
CA ASP A 179 -16.56 8.04 -2.24
C ASP A 179 -15.50 8.96 -1.59
N ASN A 180 -14.52 8.39 -0.88
CA ASN A 180 -13.45 9.10 -0.20
C ASN A 180 -12.17 8.25 -0.04
N LEU A 181 -11.05 8.93 0.25
CA LEU A 181 -9.74 8.30 0.41
C LEU A 181 -9.67 7.26 1.53
N PRO A 182 -10.25 7.47 2.73
CA PRO A 182 -10.26 6.44 3.77
C PRO A 182 -10.95 5.13 3.36
N ILE A 183 -12.11 5.19 2.68
CA ILE A 183 -12.78 3.97 2.21
C ILE A 183 -12.00 3.30 1.08
N LEU A 184 -11.41 4.10 0.18
CA LEU A 184 -10.48 3.57 -0.82
C LEU A 184 -9.31 2.84 -0.13
N PHE A 185 -8.74 3.41 0.94
CA PHE A 185 -7.65 2.80 1.71
C PHE A 185 -8.07 1.49 2.40
N VAL A 186 -9.29 1.41 2.94
CA VAL A 186 -9.83 0.15 3.48
C VAL A 186 -9.88 -0.94 2.40
N GLY A 187 -10.37 -0.61 1.20
CA GLY A 187 -10.34 -1.53 0.07
C GLY A 187 -8.91 -1.88 -0.39
N TRP A 188 -8.01 -0.90 -0.39
CA TRP A 188 -6.58 -1.01 -0.75
C TRP A 188 -5.81 -2.00 0.15
N GLU A 189 -6.05 -1.91 1.45
CA GLU A 189 -5.54 -2.84 2.45
C GLU A 189 -6.22 -4.20 2.34
N GLY A 190 -7.54 -4.22 2.14
CA GLY A 190 -8.33 -5.44 1.95
C GLY A 190 -7.84 -6.28 0.77
N VAL A 191 -7.58 -5.68 -0.40
CA VAL A 191 -7.01 -6.41 -1.56
C VAL A 191 -5.59 -6.90 -1.28
N GLY A 192 -4.80 -6.14 -0.50
CA GLY A 192 -3.48 -6.57 -0.05
C GLY A 192 -3.54 -7.82 0.83
N ALA A 193 -4.41 -7.82 1.83
CA ALA A 193 -4.62 -8.96 2.72
C ALA A 193 -5.16 -10.18 1.95
N CYS A 194 -6.13 -9.99 1.05
CA CYS A 194 -6.66 -11.08 0.24
C CYS A 194 -5.61 -11.65 -0.71
N SER A 195 -4.74 -10.81 -1.29
CA SER A 195 -3.64 -11.26 -2.14
C SER A 195 -2.65 -12.13 -1.39
N TYR A 196 -2.30 -11.77 -0.15
CA TYR A 196 -1.45 -12.57 0.72
C TYR A 196 -2.03 -13.98 0.93
N LEU A 197 -3.32 -14.06 1.26
CA LEU A 197 -4.03 -15.33 1.49
C LEU A 197 -4.13 -16.19 0.23
N LEU A 198 -4.29 -15.57 -0.94
CA LEU A 198 -4.44 -16.28 -2.22
C LEU A 198 -3.10 -16.70 -2.84
N ILE A 199 -2.04 -15.90 -2.68
CA ILE A 199 -0.68 -16.28 -3.12
C ILE A 199 -0.17 -17.42 -2.25
N GLY A 200 -0.30 -17.29 -0.93
CA GLY A 200 0.05 -18.34 0.04
C GLY A 200 -1.02 -19.43 0.21
N PHE A 201 -1.89 -19.64 -0.79
CA PHE A 201 -3.03 -20.57 -0.64
C PHE A 201 -2.60 -22.01 -0.33
N TRP A 202 -1.54 -22.47 -1.00
CA TRP A 202 -0.86 -23.74 -0.73
C TRP A 202 0.32 -23.52 0.21
N PHE A 203 0.02 -23.10 1.44
CA PHE A 203 1.01 -22.75 2.46
C PHE A 203 1.88 -23.92 2.95
N ASP A 204 1.51 -25.16 2.65
CA ASP A 204 2.29 -26.35 2.99
C ASP A 204 3.67 -26.34 2.30
N LYS A 205 3.78 -25.64 1.16
CA LYS A 205 5.05 -25.37 0.48
C LYS A 205 5.65 -24.06 0.99
N THR A 206 6.82 -24.14 1.62
CA THR A 206 7.52 -22.99 2.20
C THR A 206 7.78 -21.86 1.19
N GLU A 207 8.07 -22.21 -0.07
CA GLU A 207 8.27 -21.27 -1.17
C GLU A 207 7.02 -20.42 -1.43
N ASN A 208 5.83 -21.02 -1.40
CA ASN A 208 4.56 -20.33 -1.63
C ASN A 208 4.22 -19.39 -0.46
N ALA A 209 4.47 -19.85 0.78
CA ALA A 209 4.29 -19.03 1.97
C ALA A 209 5.24 -17.81 1.99
N ALA A 210 6.51 -18.03 1.62
CA ALA A 210 7.50 -16.96 1.49
C ALA A 210 7.13 -15.94 0.42
N ALA A 211 6.64 -16.40 -0.75
CA ALA A 211 6.15 -15.53 -1.81
C ALA A 211 4.97 -14.66 -1.36
N GLY A 212 4.00 -15.25 -0.63
CA GLY A 212 2.91 -14.50 -0.03
C GLY A 212 3.40 -13.40 0.92
N ARG A 213 4.33 -13.74 1.83
CA ARG A 213 4.93 -12.78 2.78
C ARG A 213 5.66 -11.64 2.06
N LYS A 214 6.48 -11.95 1.05
CA LYS A 214 7.19 -10.94 0.23
C LYS A 214 6.20 -9.96 -0.42
N ALA A 215 5.12 -10.46 -1.00
CA ALA A 215 4.06 -9.63 -1.56
C ALA A 215 3.39 -8.74 -0.52
N PHE A 216 3.07 -9.28 0.67
CA PHE A 216 2.45 -8.48 1.73
C PHE A 216 3.34 -7.33 2.20
N ILE A 217 4.63 -7.61 2.46
CA ILE A 217 5.60 -6.62 2.95
C ILE A 217 5.87 -5.55 1.89
N ALA A 218 6.12 -5.93 0.64
CA ALA A 218 6.41 -4.98 -0.43
C ALA A 218 5.24 -3.99 -0.65
N ASN A 219 4.01 -4.50 -0.58
CA ASN A 219 2.82 -3.65 -0.66
C ASN A 219 2.68 -2.74 0.57
N ARG A 220 2.97 -3.25 1.77
CA ARG A 220 2.89 -2.47 3.02
C ARG A 220 3.83 -1.27 3.02
N ILE A 221 5.02 -1.41 2.46
CA ILE A 221 5.97 -0.29 2.29
C ILE A 221 5.35 0.82 1.44
N GLY A 222 4.66 0.46 0.35
CA GLY A 222 3.90 1.41 -0.46
C GLY A 222 2.75 2.06 0.34
N ASP A 223 2.02 1.26 1.12
CA ASP A 223 0.84 1.68 1.86
C ASP A 223 1.17 2.79 2.90
N VAL A 224 2.41 2.85 3.41
CA VAL A 224 2.91 3.98 4.23
C VAL A 224 2.87 5.30 3.44
N GLY A 225 3.30 5.29 2.17
CA GLY A 225 3.24 6.46 1.30
C GLY A 225 1.80 6.91 1.05
N MET A 226 0.90 5.96 0.81
CA MET A 226 -0.53 6.23 0.64
C MET A 226 -1.12 6.92 1.88
N LEU A 227 -0.79 6.43 3.08
CA LEU A 227 -1.22 7.01 4.35
C LEU A 227 -0.70 8.44 4.54
N ILE A 228 0.60 8.68 4.29
CA ILE A 228 1.20 10.02 4.37
C ILE A 228 0.51 10.97 3.38
N GLY A 229 0.32 10.54 2.14
CA GLY A 229 -0.36 11.33 1.11
C GLY A 229 -1.79 11.70 1.49
N MET A 230 -2.55 10.75 2.03
CA MET A 230 -3.90 10.96 2.55
C MET A 230 -3.93 11.97 3.70
N LEU A 231 -3.01 11.87 4.66
CA LEU A 231 -2.92 12.81 5.79
C LEU A 231 -2.56 14.23 5.33
N LEU A 232 -1.66 14.37 4.37
CA LEU A 232 -1.30 15.67 3.79
C LEU A 232 -2.49 16.32 3.08
N ILE A 233 -3.26 15.55 2.30
CA ILE A 233 -4.48 16.04 1.66
C ILE A 233 -5.48 16.48 2.74
N GLY A 234 -5.76 15.62 3.73
CA GLY A 234 -6.67 15.96 4.82
C GLY A 234 -6.27 17.22 5.59
N TYR A 235 -4.96 17.43 5.80
CA TYR A 235 -4.44 18.60 6.51
C TYR A 235 -4.53 19.90 5.71
N TYR A 236 -4.06 19.92 4.45
CA TYR A 236 -3.99 21.16 3.65
C TYR A 236 -5.29 21.47 2.88
N VAL A 237 -5.97 20.45 2.37
CA VAL A 237 -7.21 20.62 1.61
C VAL A 237 -8.40 20.78 2.55
N GLY A 238 -8.40 20.05 3.67
CA GLY A 238 -9.50 20.02 4.63
C GLY A 238 -10.68 19.14 4.19
N ALA A 239 -10.46 18.25 3.22
CA ALA A 239 -11.45 17.30 2.71
C ALA A 239 -10.77 15.99 2.28
N LEU A 240 -11.49 14.87 2.40
CA LEU A 240 -11.00 13.55 1.98
C LEU A 240 -11.95 12.83 1.02
N ASP A 241 -13.13 13.38 0.78
CA ASP A 241 -14.08 12.97 -0.24
C ASP A 241 -13.76 13.56 -1.62
N TRP A 242 -14.22 12.92 -2.70
CA TRP A 242 -13.84 13.33 -4.05
C TRP A 242 -14.30 14.74 -4.42
N ASP A 243 -15.49 15.15 -3.98
CA ASP A 243 -16.04 16.46 -4.33
C ASP A 243 -15.29 17.56 -3.59
N GLY A 244 -15.06 17.38 -2.29
CA GLY A 244 -14.29 18.30 -1.45
C GLY A 244 -12.83 18.41 -1.86
N ILE A 245 -12.18 17.30 -2.25
CA ILE A 245 -10.82 17.31 -2.80
C ILE A 245 -10.78 18.11 -4.10
N ASN A 246 -11.66 17.82 -5.05
CA ASN A 246 -11.67 18.49 -6.35
C ASN A 246 -12.01 19.99 -6.25
N ALA A 247 -12.85 20.37 -5.29
CA ALA A 247 -13.22 21.77 -5.07
C ALA A 247 -12.11 22.60 -4.42
N ASN A 248 -11.28 21.98 -3.57
CA ASN A 248 -10.31 22.69 -2.73
C ASN A 248 -8.83 22.34 -3.04
N ALA A 249 -8.57 21.58 -4.10
CA ALA A 249 -7.22 21.10 -4.44
C ALA A 249 -6.19 22.25 -4.60
N ASP A 250 -6.63 23.43 -5.08
CA ASP A 250 -5.77 24.60 -5.28
C ASP A 250 -5.10 25.09 -3.99
N ARG A 251 -5.66 24.79 -2.80
CA ARG A 251 -5.03 25.08 -1.49
C ARG A 251 -3.66 24.42 -1.32
N LEU A 252 -3.38 23.35 -2.05
CA LEU A 252 -2.07 22.69 -2.05
C LEU A 252 -0.97 23.52 -2.74
N LEU A 253 -1.35 24.58 -3.46
CA LEU A 253 -0.45 25.53 -4.10
C LEU A 253 -0.29 26.83 -3.30
N ASP A 254 -1.00 26.98 -2.18
CA ASP A 254 -0.91 28.18 -1.36
C ASP A 254 0.53 28.41 -0.85
N SER A 255 0.90 29.69 -0.70
CA SER A 255 2.25 30.06 -0.27
C SER A 255 2.59 29.54 1.14
N SER A 256 1.58 29.31 1.98
CA SER A 256 1.69 28.68 3.30
C SER A 256 1.79 27.15 3.23
N ALA A 257 1.38 26.53 2.12
CA ALA A 257 1.40 25.08 1.91
C ALA A 257 2.76 24.61 1.36
N ARG A 258 3.85 24.98 2.06
CA ARG A 258 5.22 24.57 1.73
C ARG A 258 5.80 23.71 2.85
N ILE A 259 6.43 22.61 2.46
CA ILE A 259 7.05 21.67 3.38
C ILE A 259 8.56 21.80 3.25
N THR A 260 9.24 22.04 4.39
CA THR A 260 10.70 22.03 4.46
C THR A 260 11.19 20.60 4.50
N VAL A 261 11.86 20.16 3.42
CA VAL A 261 12.40 18.80 3.29
C VAL A 261 13.77 18.70 3.96
N TRP A 262 14.59 19.73 3.76
CA TRP A 262 15.96 19.75 4.26
C TRP A 262 16.37 21.16 4.61
N GLN A 263 17.01 21.30 5.77
CA GLN A 263 17.61 22.54 6.24
C GLN A 263 19.06 22.26 6.66
N SER A 264 20.01 22.86 5.95
CA SER A 264 21.43 22.86 6.34
C SER A 264 21.95 24.29 6.28
N GLY A 265 22.24 24.86 7.46
CA GLY A 265 22.59 26.28 7.59
C GLY A 265 21.51 27.19 7.02
N ALA A 266 21.89 28.09 6.10
CA ALA A 266 20.98 29.03 5.44
C ALA A 266 20.24 28.45 4.22
N LYS A 267 20.57 27.23 3.77
CA LYS A 267 19.95 26.62 2.58
C LYS A 267 18.72 25.80 3.01
N ILE A 268 17.54 26.35 2.75
CA ILE A 268 16.25 25.70 3.02
C ILE A 268 15.69 25.17 1.69
N ILE A 269 15.54 23.85 1.56
CA ILE A 269 14.87 23.23 0.42
C ILE A 269 13.40 23.01 0.80
N THR A 270 12.51 23.77 0.16
CA THR A 270 11.06 23.64 0.34
C THR A 270 10.41 23.09 -0.92
N ILE A 271 9.47 22.17 -0.75
CA ILE A 271 8.60 21.66 -1.82
C ILE A 271 7.16 22.08 -1.55
N SER A 272 6.34 22.16 -2.59
CA SER A 272 4.90 22.38 -2.41
C SER A 272 4.23 21.18 -1.75
N ALA A 273 3.18 21.42 -0.97
CA ALA A 273 2.35 20.36 -0.40
C ALA A 273 1.78 19.45 -1.49
N ALA A 274 1.42 19.99 -2.66
CA ALA A 274 1.02 19.21 -3.83
C ALA A 274 2.09 18.18 -4.24
N THR A 275 3.36 18.59 -4.32
CA THR A 275 4.46 17.70 -4.70
C THR A 275 4.68 16.62 -3.65
N ALA A 276 4.68 16.98 -2.37
CA ALA A 276 4.86 16.03 -1.28
C ALA A 276 3.73 15.00 -1.21
N ALA A 277 2.47 15.45 -1.27
CA ALA A 277 1.30 14.57 -1.22
C ALA A 277 1.26 13.61 -2.41
N THR A 278 1.50 14.12 -3.62
CA THR A 278 1.46 13.29 -4.84
C THR A 278 2.63 12.31 -4.93
N LEU A 279 3.84 12.66 -4.47
CA LEU A 279 4.96 11.71 -4.38
C LEU A 279 4.70 10.61 -3.34
N ALA A 280 4.12 10.97 -2.19
CA ALA A 280 3.74 10.00 -1.16
C ALA A 280 2.65 9.03 -1.68
N LEU A 281 1.60 9.55 -2.33
CA LEU A 281 0.58 8.72 -2.98
C LEU A 281 1.17 7.85 -4.09
N PHE A 282 2.12 8.39 -4.88
CA PHE A 282 2.80 7.64 -5.92
C PHE A 282 3.60 6.48 -5.35
N LEU A 283 4.27 6.63 -4.20
CA LEU A 283 4.92 5.51 -3.50
C LEU A 283 3.90 4.39 -3.19
N GLY A 284 2.70 4.75 -2.74
CA GLY A 284 1.57 3.81 -2.63
C GLY A 284 1.28 3.08 -3.93
N CYS A 285 1.11 3.83 -5.02
CA CYS A 285 0.90 3.27 -6.35
C CYS A 285 2.03 2.32 -6.79
N THR A 286 3.29 2.64 -6.48
CA THR A 286 4.42 1.79 -6.88
C THR A 286 4.39 0.40 -6.24
N GLY A 287 3.95 0.30 -4.98
CA GLY A 287 3.81 -0.98 -4.28
C GLY A 287 2.77 -1.89 -4.94
N LYS A 288 1.51 -1.44 -5.02
CA LYS A 288 0.41 -2.27 -5.58
C LYS A 288 0.54 -2.52 -7.07
N SER A 289 1.06 -1.58 -7.84
CA SER A 289 1.20 -1.70 -9.30
C SER A 289 2.57 -2.20 -9.74
N ALA A 290 3.36 -2.75 -8.82
CA ALA A 290 4.65 -3.37 -9.09
C ALA A 290 5.55 -2.51 -10.00
N GLN A 291 5.68 -1.22 -9.67
CA GLN A 291 6.58 -0.31 -10.37
C GLN A 291 7.97 -0.36 -9.74
N ILE A 292 9.00 0.04 -10.49
CA ILE A 292 10.32 0.23 -9.90
C ILE A 292 10.20 1.28 -8.77
N PRO A 293 10.69 0.98 -7.56
CA PRO A 293 11.58 -0.15 -7.22
C PRO A 293 10.87 -1.38 -6.62
N LEU A 294 9.58 -1.30 -6.26
CA LEU A 294 8.81 -2.33 -5.54
C LEU A 294 8.17 -3.42 -6.43
N TYR A 295 8.71 -3.72 -7.61
CA TYR A 295 8.11 -4.69 -8.53
C TYR A 295 8.36 -6.17 -8.17
N VAL A 296 9.34 -6.43 -7.30
CA VAL A 296 9.94 -7.74 -7.02
C VAL A 296 8.97 -8.84 -6.58
N TRP A 297 7.83 -8.47 -6.00
CA TRP A 297 6.86 -9.45 -5.50
C TRP A 297 5.99 -10.07 -6.59
N LEU A 298 5.76 -9.37 -7.70
CA LEU A 298 4.76 -9.76 -8.69
C LEU A 298 5.13 -11.07 -9.44
N PRO A 299 6.40 -11.30 -9.82
CA PRO A 299 6.81 -12.58 -10.42
C PRO A 299 6.69 -13.76 -9.46
N ASP A 300 6.97 -13.54 -8.17
CA ASP A 300 6.92 -14.59 -7.15
C ASP A 300 5.47 -14.91 -6.75
N ALA A 301 4.54 -13.96 -6.92
CA ALA A 301 3.10 -14.18 -6.77
C ALA A 301 2.54 -15.27 -7.70
N MET A 302 3.30 -15.70 -8.72
CA MET A 302 2.95 -16.84 -9.59
C MET A 302 3.00 -18.19 -8.89
N ALA A 303 3.46 -18.25 -7.64
CA ALA A 303 3.31 -19.39 -6.75
C ALA A 303 1.83 -19.78 -6.50
N GLY A 304 0.93 -18.79 -6.54
CA GLY A 304 -0.50 -19.01 -6.32
C GLY A 304 -1.21 -19.77 -7.46
N PRO A 305 -2.45 -20.24 -7.22
CA PRO A 305 -3.26 -20.88 -8.27
C PRO A 305 -3.50 -19.96 -9.46
N THR A 306 -3.51 -20.50 -10.68
CA THR A 306 -3.60 -19.69 -11.90
C THR A 306 -4.84 -18.77 -12.00
N PRO A 307 -6.05 -19.14 -11.51
CA PRO A 307 -7.18 -18.21 -11.48
C PRO A 307 -6.91 -16.97 -10.62
N VAL A 308 -6.09 -17.09 -9.56
CA VAL A 308 -5.64 -15.96 -8.73
C VAL A 308 -4.73 -15.04 -9.52
N SER A 309 -3.78 -15.60 -10.27
CA SER A 309 -2.91 -14.82 -11.15
C SER A 309 -3.72 -14.01 -12.16
N ALA A 310 -4.75 -14.61 -12.79
CA ALA A 310 -5.65 -13.88 -13.68
C ALA A 310 -6.38 -12.73 -12.96
N LEU A 311 -6.85 -12.97 -11.73
CA LEU A 311 -7.58 -11.95 -10.96
C LEU A 311 -6.69 -10.76 -10.57
N ILE A 312 -5.55 -11.05 -9.93
CA ILE A 312 -4.61 -10.05 -9.41
C ILE A 312 -4.00 -9.23 -10.56
N HIS A 313 -3.66 -9.86 -11.69
CA HIS A 313 -2.89 -9.23 -12.77
C HIS A 313 -3.73 -8.59 -13.86
N ALA A 314 -5.01 -8.91 -13.99
CA ALA A 314 -5.84 -8.39 -15.06
C ALA A 314 -6.64 -7.17 -14.62
N ALA A 315 -7.56 -7.36 -13.67
CA ALA A 315 -8.64 -6.42 -13.42
C ALA A 315 -8.50 -5.60 -12.13
N THR A 316 -7.65 -6.01 -11.18
CA THR A 316 -7.87 -5.66 -9.77
C THR A 316 -6.68 -5.02 -9.06
N MET A 317 -5.81 -5.82 -8.44
CA MET A 317 -4.81 -5.33 -7.49
C MET A 317 -3.78 -4.43 -8.18
N VAL A 318 -3.22 -4.90 -9.29
CA VAL A 318 -2.15 -4.16 -9.97
C VAL A 318 -2.62 -2.89 -10.67
N THR A 319 -3.92 -2.78 -10.94
CA THR A 319 -4.51 -1.61 -11.61
C THR A 319 -4.95 -0.53 -10.63
N SER A 320 -5.01 -0.85 -9.33
CA SER A 320 -5.44 0.08 -8.27
C SER A 320 -4.59 1.36 -8.20
N GLY A 321 -3.27 1.30 -8.43
CA GLY A 321 -2.41 2.49 -8.48
C GLY A 321 -2.74 3.43 -9.64
N ILE A 322 -3.04 2.89 -10.82
CA ILE A 322 -3.50 3.69 -11.96
C ILE A 322 -4.88 4.30 -11.68
N TYR A 323 -5.78 3.52 -11.07
CA TYR A 323 -7.09 4.01 -10.66
C TYR A 323 -6.98 5.17 -9.66
N LEU A 324 -6.08 5.10 -8.67
CA LEU A 324 -5.84 6.18 -7.71
C LEU A 324 -5.33 7.46 -8.39
N ILE A 325 -4.36 7.35 -9.29
CA ILE A 325 -3.82 8.51 -10.04
C ILE A 325 -4.91 9.10 -10.95
N ALA A 326 -5.69 8.26 -11.63
CA ALA A 326 -6.80 8.70 -12.47
C ALA A 326 -7.90 9.38 -11.64
N ARG A 327 -8.23 8.85 -10.46
CA ARG A 327 -9.22 9.43 -9.53
C ARG A 327 -8.76 10.77 -8.98
N LEU A 328 -7.48 10.88 -8.62
CA LEU A 328 -6.86 12.09 -8.10
C LEU A 328 -6.15 12.93 -9.19
N ASN A 329 -6.61 12.84 -10.44
CA ASN A 329 -5.97 13.50 -11.58
C ASN A 329 -5.78 15.02 -11.35
N VAL A 330 -6.74 15.67 -10.70
CA VAL A 330 -6.67 17.10 -10.32
C VAL A 330 -5.47 17.36 -9.43
N VAL A 331 -5.26 16.55 -8.39
CA VAL A 331 -4.16 16.72 -7.42
C VAL A 331 -2.81 16.42 -8.07
N PHE A 332 -2.72 15.36 -8.86
CA PHE A 332 -1.48 14.99 -9.57
C PHE A 332 -1.06 16.04 -10.60
N ALA A 333 -2.01 16.64 -11.32
CA ALA A 333 -1.73 17.69 -12.30
C ALA A 333 -1.21 19.01 -11.68
N LEU A 334 -1.42 19.23 -10.37
CA LEU A 334 -0.83 20.38 -9.66
C LEU A 334 0.71 20.27 -9.56
N SER A 335 1.28 19.07 -9.70
CA SER A 335 2.72 18.82 -9.63
C SER A 335 3.27 18.21 -10.93
N PRO A 336 3.68 19.06 -11.91
CA PRO A 336 4.34 18.56 -13.12
C PRO A 336 5.63 17.78 -12.82
N PHE A 337 6.30 18.07 -11.71
CA PHE A 337 7.47 17.32 -11.26
C PHE A 337 7.13 15.87 -10.92
N THR A 338 6.06 15.65 -10.14
CA THR A 338 5.60 14.30 -9.81
C THR A 338 5.16 13.57 -11.09
N MET A 339 4.42 14.24 -11.98
CA MET A 339 3.96 13.68 -13.25
C MET A 339 5.13 13.20 -14.11
N MET A 340 6.21 13.98 -14.20
CA MET A 340 7.45 13.57 -14.88
C MET A 340 8.08 12.32 -14.25
N ILE A 341 8.14 12.24 -12.92
CA ILE A 341 8.66 11.06 -12.20
C ILE A 341 7.80 9.83 -12.50
N VAL A 342 6.47 9.96 -12.45
CA VAL A 342 5.52 8.89 -12.79
C VAL A 342 5.79 8.37 -14.22
N ALA A 343 5.98 9.28 -15.18
CA ALA A 343 6.24 8.94 -16.57
C ALA A 343 7.59 8.22 -16.76
N ILE A 344 8.66 8.72 -16.13
CA ILE A 344 10.00 8.13 -16.19
C ILE A 344 9.99 6.73 -15.56
N THR A 345 9.44 6.59 -14.37
CA THR A 345 9.34 5.29 -13.68
C THR A 345 8.52 4.29 -14.50
N GLY A 346 7.42 4.72 -15.12
CA GLY A 346 6.61 3.88 -16.00
C GLY A 346 7.39 3.37 -17.21
N ALA A 347 8.10 4.24 -17.93
CA ALA A 347 8.89 3.86 -19.09
C ALA A 347 10.07 2.94 -18.74
N LEU A 348 10.77 3.22 -17.62
CA LEU A 348 11.85 2.36 -17.13
C LEU A 348 11.33 0.99 -16.71
N THR A 349 10.20 0.94 -16.00
CA THR A 349 9.54 -0.31 -15.61
C THR A 349 9.12 -1.12 -16.84
N ALA A 350 8.57 -0.45 -17.86
CA ALA A 350 8.16 -1.07 -19.12
C ALA A 350 9.32 -1.78 -19.82
N LEU A 351 10.44 -1.08 -20.00
CA LEU A 351 11.64 -1.61 -20.65
C LEU A 351 12.30 -2.69 -19.80
N PHE A 352 12.50 -2.42 -18.51
CA PHE A 352 13.22 -3.30 -17.61
C PHE A 352 12.52 -4.66 -17.49
N ALA A 353 11.20 -4.68 -17.26
CA ALA A 353 10.45 -5.93 -17.21
C ALA A 353 10.44 -6.69 -18.56
N ALA A 354 10.42 -5.96 -19.68
CA ALA A 354 10.49 -6.57 -21.00
C ALA A 354 11.82 -7.31 -21.24
N THR A 355 12.95 -6.79 -20.72
CA THR A 355 14.26 -7.48 -20.84
C THR A 355 14.27 -8.82 -20.13
N ILE A 356 13.65 -8.91 -18.95
CA ILE A 356 13.56 -10.15 -18.18
C ILE A 356 12.66 -11.15 -18.92
N GLY A 357 11.51 -10.70 -19.42
CA GLY A 357 10.56 -11.54 -20.17
C GLY A 357 11.14 -12.24 -21.40
N LEU A 358 12.21 -11.69 -22.02
CA LEU A 358 12.89 -12.31 -23.17
C LEU A 358 13.47 -13.70 -22.88
N VAL A 359 13.93 -13.93 -21.65
CA VAL A 359 14.72 -15.12 -21.28
C VAL A 359 14.02 -16.05 -20.29
N GLN A 360 12.91 -15.62 -19.67
CA GLN A 360 12.16 -16.48 -18.73
C GLN A 360 11.57 -17.72 -19.44
N ASN A 361 11.58 -18.87 -18.77
CA ASN A 361 11.10 -20.15 -19.34
C ASN A 361 9.76 -20.63 -18.77
N ASP A 362 9.37 -20.11 -17.61
CA ASP A 362 8.08 -20.38 -16.97
C ASP A 362 6.98 -19.54 -17.64
N ILE A 363 5.90 -20.21 -18.09
CA ILE A 363 4.80 -19.56 -18.81
C ILE A 363 4.10 -18.47 -17.98
N LYS A 364 3.90 -18.69 -16.66
CA LYS A 364 3.27 -17.73 -15.76
C LYS A 364 4.20 -16.56 -15.47
N LYS A 365 5.49 -16.80 -15.25
CA LYS A 365 6.47 -15.72 -15.01
C LYS A 365 6.64 -14.81 -16.22
N VAL A 366 6.66 -15.35 -17.44
CA VAL A 366 6.64 -14.52 -18.67
C VAL A 366 5.40 -13.61 -18.68
N LEU A 367 4.23 -14.16 -18.36
CA LEU A 367 2.99 -13.38 -18.28
C LEU A 367 3.04 -12.34 -17.14
N ALA A 368 3.63 -12.66 -15.99
CA ALA A 368 3.78 -11.71 -14.88
C ALA A 368 4.68 -10.52 -15.26
N TYR A 369 5.87 -10.77 -15.84
CA TYR A 369 6.74 -9.69 -16.32
C TYR A 369 6.11 -8.90 -17.46
N SER A 370 5.32 -9.55 -18.31
CA SER A 370 4.56 -8.83 -19.31
C SER A 370 3.51 -7.91 -18.68
N THR A 371 2.99 -8.23 -17.50
CA THR A 371 2.06 -7.35 -16.76
C THR A 371 2.82 -6.19 -16.12
N VAL A 372 3.98 -6.42 -15.48
CA VAL A 372 4.85 -5.34 -15.01
C VAL A 372 5.14 -4.34 -16.15
N SER A 373 5.44 -4.87 -17.34
CA SER A 373 5.71 -4.04 -18.52
C SER A 373 4.49 -3.22 -18.98
N GLN A 374 3.30 -3.85 -19.09
CA GLN A 374 2.07 -3.14 -19.48
C GLN A 374 1.64 -2.09 -18.46
N LEU A 375 1.79 -2.37 -17.16
CA LEU A 375 1.56 -1.36 -16.12
C LEU A 375 2.51 -0.18 -16.29
N GLY A 376 3.78 -0.43 -16.63
CA GLY A 376 4.73 0.62 -17.00
C GLY A 376 4.21 1.54 -18.11
N PHE A 377 3.59 0.99 -19.16
CA PHE A 377 2.93 1.81 -20.20
C PHE A 377 1.74 2.61 -19.64
N MET A 378 0.92 2.04 -18.77
CA MET A 378 -0.20 2.78 -18.16
C MET A 378 0.29 3.94 -17.30
N PHE A 379 1.35 3.72 -16.51
CA PHE A 379 2.02 4.74 -15.71
C PHE A 379 2.66 5.83 -16.57
N LEU A 380 3.28 5.45 -17.69
CA LEU A 380 3.75 6.41 -18.69
C LEU A 380 2.60 7.29 -19.19
N GLY A 381 1.46 6.69 -19.55
CA GLY A 381 0.27 7.41 -20.03
C GLY A 381 -0.30 8.40 -19.02
N VAL A 382 -0.54 7.97 -17.77
CA VAL A 382 -1.03 8.89 -16.73
C VAL A 382 0.02 9.93 -16.34
N GLY A 383 1.32 9.60 -16.39
CA GLY A 383 2.43 10.51 -16.08
C GLY A 383 2.62 11.63 -17.10
N VAL A 384 2.26 11.41 -18.37
CA VAL A 384 2.25 12.48 -19.40
C VAL A 384 0.91 13.23 -19.47
N GLY A 385 0.05 13.05 -18.47
CA GLY A 385 -1.26 13.72 -18.39
C GLY A 385 -2.34 13.11 -19.29
N ALA A 386 -2.06 11.99 -19.97
CA ALA A 386 -3.03 11.27 -20.79
C ALA A 386 -3.85 10.28 -19.94
N PHE A 387 -4.53 10.79 -18.90
CA PHE A 387 -5.24 9.98 -17.91
C PHE A 387 -6.28 9.03 -18.54
N GLY A 388 -7.04 9.52 -19.53
CA GLY A 388 -8.02 8.72 -20.27
C GLY A 388 -7.38 7.55 -21.02
N MET A 389 -6.25 7.77 -21.70
CA MET A 389 -5.54 6.70 -22.43
C MET A 389 -4.86 5.70 -21.50
N GLY A 390 -4.23 6.18 -20.43
CA GLY A 390 -3.65 5.32 -19.40
C GLY A 390 -4.69 4.40 -18.76
N PHE A 391 -5.86 4.95 -18.43
CA PHE A 391 -6.98 4.18 -17.89
C PHE A 391 -7.67 3.29 -18.94
N PHE A 392 -7.79 3.72 -20.20
CA PHE A 392 -8.32 2.88 -21.27
C PHE A 392 -7.44 1.64 -21.51
N HIS A 393 -6.13 1.78 -21.36
CA HIS A 393 -5.25 0.62 -21.40
C HIS A 393 -5.49 -0.34 -20.22
N VAL A 394 -5.82 0.14 -19.01
CA VAL A 394 -6.29 -0.72 -17.90
C VAL A 394 -7.50 -1.56 -18.31
N PHE A 395 -8.49 -0.93 -18.93
CA PHE A 395 -9.72 -1.59 -19.37
C PHE A 395 -9.44 -2.71 -20.39
N THR A 396 -8.68 -2.41 -21.45
CA THR A 396 -8.34 -3.41 -22.47
C THR A 396 -7.45 -4.52 -21.90
N HIS A 397 -6.51 -4.16 -21.02
CA HIS A 397 -5.61 -5.08 -20.33
C HIS A 397 -6.32 -6.11 -19.47
N ALA A 398 -7.42 -5.72 -18.81
CA ALA A 398 -8.22 -6.65 -18.03
C ALA A 398 -8.72 -7.84 -18.87
N PHE A 399 -9.06 -7.64 -20.15
CA PHE A 399 -9.52 -8.72 -21.01
C PHE A 399 -8.37 -9.60 -21.51
N PHE A 400 -7.36 -9.00 -22.17
CA PHE A 400 -6.29 -9.80 -22.76
C PHE A 400 -5.42 -10.49 -21.71
N LYS A 401 -5.20 -9.90 -20.53
CA LYS A 401 -4.45 -10.59 -19.46
C LYS A 401 -5.24 -11.68 -18.79
N ALA A 402 -6.52 -11.47 -18.50
CA ALA A 402 -7.35 -12.54 -17.97
C ALA A 402 -7.38 -13.72 -18.96
N CYS A 403 -7.54 -13.44 -20.27
CA CYS A 403 -7.48 -14.49 -21.30
C CYS A 403 -6.12 -15.21 -21.32
N LEU A 404 -5.00 -14.48 -21.30
CA LEU A 404 -3.66 -15.07 -21.35
C LEU A 404 -3.34 -15.93 -20.11
N PHE A 405 -3.67 -15.46 -18.90
CA PHE A 405 -3.44 -16.22 -17.68
C PHE A 405 -4.35 -17.44 -17.58
N LEU A 406 -5.65 -17.30 -17.87
CA LEU A 406 -6.58 -18.43 -17.86
C LEU A 406 -6.27 -19.44 -18.98
N GLY A 407 -5.86 -18.97 -20.17
CA GLY A 407 -5.39 -19.82 -21.25
C GLY A 407 -4.11 -20.57 -20.90
N ALA A 408 -3.13 -19.89 -20.29
CA ALA A 408 -1.94 -20.55 -19.74
C ALA A 408 -2.31 -21.57 -18.66
N GLY A 409 -3.30 -21.27 -17.81
CA GLY A 409 -3.85 -22.22 -16.84
C GLY A 409 -4.45 -23.46 -17.51
N SER A 410 -5.14 -23.31 -18.64
CA SER A 410 -5.67 -24.45 -19.39
C SER A 410 -4.53 -25.33 -19.93
N VAL A 411 -3.47 -24.70 -20.45
CA VAL A 411 -2.26 -25.40 -20.90
C VAL A 411 -1.57 -26.13 -19.73
N ILE A 412 -1.40 -25.47 -18.58
CA ILE A 412 -0.80 -26.06 -17.37
C ILE A 412 -1.65 -27.25 -16.90
N HIS A 413 -2.97 -27.12 -16.90
CA HIS A 413 -3.88 -28.20 -16.50
C HIS A 413 -3.74 -29.42 -17.42
N ALA A 414 -3.66 -29.21 -18.73
CA ALA A 414 -3.42 -30.28 -19.71
C ALA A 414 -2.01 -30.89 -19.57
N MET A 415 -0.99 -30.09 -19.26
CA MET A 415 0.37 -30.57 -19.01
C MET A 415 0.47 -31.37 -17.70
N HIS A 416 -0.19 -30.91 -16.64
CA HIS A 416 -0.18 -31.56 -15.33
C HIS A 416 -0.87 -32.93 -15.36
N ALA A 417 -1.90 -33.09 -16.20
CA ALA A 417 -2.53 -34.39 -16.45
C ALA A 417 -1.58 -35.43 -17.08
N ARG A 418 -0.43 -34.98 -17.62
CA ARG A 418 0.60 -35.85 -18.23
C ARG A 418 1.86 -35.98 -17.36
N VAL A 419 2.37 -34.86 -16.85
CA VAL A 419 3.70 -34.79 -16.22
C VAL A 419 3.62 -34.95 -14.70
N HIS A 420 2.48 -34.69 -14.07
CA HIS A 420 2.26 -34.77 -12.61
C HIS A 420 3.26 -33.99 -11.74
N ASP A 421 4.03 -33.08 -12.32
CA ASP A 421 4.96 -32.18 -11.64
C ASP A 421 4.59 -30.71 -11.92
N ASP A 422 4.48 -29.91 -10.86
CA ASP A 422 4.02 -28.53 -10.93
C ASP A 422 5.00 -27.58 -11.64
N VAL A 423 6.31 -27.83 -11.52
CA VAL A 423 7.35 -26.97 -12.10
C VAL A 423 7.55 -27.32 -13.56
N ALA A 424 7.69 -28.61 -13.87
CA ALA A 424 7.90 -29.11 -15.22
C ALA A 424 6.67 -28.89 -16.12
N SER A 425 5.45 -28.89 -15.57
CA SER A 425 4.22 -28.55 -16.32
C SER A 425 4.10 -27.07 -16.68
N GLN A 426 4.81 -26.18 -15.98
CA GLN A 426 4.82 -24.73 -16.24
C GLN A 426 5.97 -24.29 -17.17
N ASP A 427 6.97 -25.13 -17.37
CA ASP A 427 8.12 -24.84 -18.22
C ASP A 427 7.80 -24.99 -19.72
N MET A 428 7.93 -23.89 -20.46
CA MET A 428 7.67 -23.85 -21.90
C MET A 428 8.62 -24.75 -22.72
N ARG A 429 9.77 -25.15 -22.17
CA ARG A 429 10.69 -26.10 -22.82
C ARG A 429 10.05 -27.49 -22.96
N ASN A 430 9.19 -27.87 -22.01
CA ASN A 430 8.52 -29.17 -21.99
C ASN A 430 7.19 -29.16 -22.78
N MET A 431 6.74 -28.01 -23.26
CA MET A 431 5.51 -27.86 -24.06
C MET A 431 5.77 -28.08 -25.56
N GLY A 432 4.92 -27.58 -26.46
CA GLY A 432 5.08 -27.66 -27.92
C GLY A 432 3.92 -28.41 -28.57
N GLY A 433 3.63 -28.13 -29.84
CA GLY A 433 2.61 -28.85 -30.62
C GLY A 433 1.17 -28.82 -30.09
N MET A 434 0.89 -28.02 -29.05
CA MET A 434 -0.39 -28.03 -28.33
C MET A 434 -1.58 -27.58 -29.19
N LYS A 435 -1.37 -26.85 -30.30
CA LYS A 435 -2.47 -26.36 -31.15
C LYS A 435 -3.33 -27.48 -31.75
N LYS A 436 -2.76 -28.68 -31.92
CA LYS A 436 -3.49 -29.85 -32.44
C LYS A 436 -4.49 -30.39 -31.41
N TYR A 437 -4.17 -30.25 -30.14
CA TYR A 437 -4.91 -30.81 -29.01
C TYR A 437 -5.85 -29.80 -28.36
N MET A 438 -5.45 -28.51 -28.35
CA MET A 438 -6.17 -27.42 -27.69
C MET A 438 -6.39 -26.22 -28.65
N PRO A 439 -7.16 -26.39 -29.75
CA PRO A 439 -7.34 -25.35 -30.76
C PRO A 439 -8.06 -24.10 -30.22
N TRP A 440 -9.00 -24.25 -29.28
CA TRP A 440 -9.76 -23.10 -28.76
C TRP A 440 -8.92 -22.26 -27.83
N THR A 441 -8.16 -22.90 -26.94
CA THR A 441 -7.18 -22.22 -26.09
C THR A 441 -6.13 -21.50 -26.95
N TYR A 442 -5.62 -22.15 -28.00
CA TYR A 442 -4.67 -21.53 -28.94
C TYR A 442 -5.25 -20.27 -29.61
N LEU A 443 -6.47 -20.33 -30.15
CA LEU A 443 -7.10 -19.19 -30.83
C LEU A 443 -7.34 -18.02 -29.87
N ALA A 444 -7.83 -18.29 -28.66
CA ALA A 444 -8.11 -17.25 -27.67
C ALA A 444 -6.83 -16.59 -27.12
N MET A 445 -5.80 -17.38 -26.79
CA MET A 445 -4.49 -16.85 -26.40
C MET A 445 -3.83 -16.11 -27.56
N GLY A 446 -3.95 -16.61 -28.79
CA GLY A 446 -3.48 -15.95 -30.01
C GLY A 446 -4.12 -14.59 -30.19
N ALA A 447 -5.46 -14.51 -30.12
CA ALA A 447 -6.22 -13.26 -30.18
C ALA A 447 -5.72 -12.22 -29.16
N SER A 448 -5.51 -12.65 -27.92
CA SER A 448 -4.98 -11.79 -26.85
C SER A 448 -3.51 -11.40 -27.07
N THR A 449 -2.70 -12.28 -27.67
CA THR A 449 -1.30 -12.03 -28.04
C THR A 449 -1.21 -10.97 -29.14
N PHE A 450 -2.05 -11.04 -30.18
CA PHE A 450 -2.14 -9.99 -31.19
C PHE A 450 -2.59 -8.66 -30.60
N ALA A 451 -3.58 -8.70 -29.70
CA ALA A 451 -4.06 -7.51 -29.01
C ALA A 451 -2.97 -6.84 -28.17
N ILE A 452 -2.28 -7.55 -27.28
CA ILE A 452 -1.22 -6.95 -26.42
C ILE A 452 0.01 -6.51 -27.23
N ALA A 453 0.34 -7.21 -28.32
CA ALA A 453 1.49 -6.88 -29.15
C ALA A 453 1.27 -5.59 -29.98
N GLY A 454 0.03 -5.13 -30.14
CA GLY A 454 -0.31 -3.91 -30.89
C GLY A 454 -0.55 -4.16 -32.38
N PHE A 455 -1.14 -5.30 -32.74
CA PHE A 455 -1.54 -5.53 -34.14
C PHE A 455 -2.56 -4.47 -34.58
N PRO A 456 -2.47 -3.91 -35.81
CA PRO A 456 -3.38 -2.88 -36.28
C PRO A 456 -4.85 -3.21 -36.04
N PHE A 457 -5.62 -2.21 -35.59
CA PHE A 457 -7.05 -2.29 -35.28
C PHE A 457 -7.45 -3.19 -34.09
N THR A 458 -6.49 -3.70 -33.31
CA THR A 458 -6.78 -4.43 -32.06
C THR A 458 -6.68 -3.53 -30.83
N SER A 459 -7.07 -4.04 -29.67
CA SER A 459 -7.07 -3.26 -28.42
C SER A 459 -5.74 -2.61 -28.07
N GLY A 460 -4.60 -3.29 -28.23
CA GLY A 460 -3.30 -2.69 -27.92
C GLY A 460 -2.89 -1.60 -28.89
N PHE A 461 -3.33 -1.66 -30.16
CA PHE A 461 -3.05 -0.59 -31.13
C PHE A 461 -3.69 0.73 -30.68
N PHE A 462 -4.98 0.71 -30.32
CA PHE A 462 -5.64 1.94 -29.86
C PHE A 462 -5.19 2.40 -28.48
N SER A 463 -4.97 1.47 -27.54
CA SER A 463 -4.64 1.83 -26.16
C SER A 463 -3.15 2.11 -25.93
N LYS A 464 -2.26 1.17 -26.27
CA LYS A 464 -0.80 1.27 -26.02
C LYS A 464 -0.13 2.23 -26.99
N ASP A 465 -0.37 2.11 -28.29
CA ASP A 465 0.27 3.03 -29.25
C ASP A 465 -0.32 4.44 -29.12
N GLY A 466 -1.57 4.55 -28.68
CA GLY A 466 -2.17 5.82 -28.26
C GLY A 466 -1.43 6.47 -27.07
N ILE A 467 -1.02 5.71 -26.06
CA ILE A 467 -0.17 6.23 -24.97
C ILE A 467 1.19 6.73 -25.50
N LEU A 468 1.80 5.98 -26.41
CA LEU A 468 3.07 6.39 -27.03
C LEU A 468 2.91 7.69 -27.83
N PHE A 469 1.84 7.81 -28.62
CA PHE A 469 1.50 9.06 -29.30
C PHE A 469 1.38 10.24 -28.32
N LYS A 470 0.61 10.08 -27.23
CA LYS A 470 0.46 11.13 -26.21
C LYS A 470 1.78 11.44 -25.49
N THR A 471 2.67 10.47 -25.34
CA THR A 471 4.01 10.68 -24.75
C THR A 471 4.87 11.62 -25.59
N TRP A 472 4.73 11.56 -26.92
CA TRP A 472 5.40 12.48 -27.82
C TRP A 472 4.74 13.86 -27.86
N GLY A 473 3.40 13.92 -27.81
CA GLY A 473 2.63 15.13 -28.09
C GLY A 473 2.21 15.98 -26.89
N ASN A 474 2.12 15.41 -25.68
CA ASN A 474 1.63 16.10 -24.50
C ASN A 474 2.75 16.80 -23.73
N GLU A 475 2.44 18.02 -23.25
CA GLU A 475 3.22 18.73 -22.26
C GLU A 475 2.36 19.00 -21.02
N VAL A 476 2.85 18.60 -19.84
CA VAL A 476 2.22 18.88 -18.55
C VAL A 476 2.78 20.18 -18.01
N LEU A 477 1.93 21.18 -17.85
CA LEU A 477 2.28 22.52 -17.38
C LEU A 477 1.75 22.74 -15.96
N HIS A 478 2.50 23.51 -15.17
CA HIS A 478 2.03 23.96 -13.85
C HIS A 478 0.77 24.81 -14.02
N PRO A 479 -0.26 24.69 -13.15
CA PRO A 479 -1.53 25.43 -13.29
C PRO A 479 -1.36 26.94 -13.52
N TYR A 480 -0.55 27.61 -12.68
CA TYR A 480 -0.25 29.04 -12.87
C TYR A 480 0.52 29.35 -14.16
N ALA A 481 1.39 28.44 -14.61
CA ALA A 481 2.11 28.61 -15.87
C ALA A 481 1.16 28.48 -17.07
N ALA A 482 0.19 27.56 -17.00
CA ALA A 482 -0.83 27.41 -18.02
C ALA A 482 -1.75 28.64 -18.08
N THR A 483 -2.18 29.18 -16.94
CA THR A 483 -2.94 30.44 -16.88
C THR A 483 -2.13 31.61 -17.43
N ALA A 484 -0.85 31.72 -17.07
CA ALA A 484 0.04 32.76 -17.59
C ALA A 484 0.20 32.65 -19.13
N LYS A 485 0.38 31.43 -19.67
CA LYS A 485 0.49 31.19 -21.11
C LYS A 485 -0.80 31.56 -21.85
N ALA A 486 -1.96 31.19 -21.30
CA ALA A 486 -3.26 31.58 -21.84
C ALA A 486 -3.47 33.11 -21.83
N MET A 487 -3.09 33.77 -20.74
CA MET A 487 -3.15 35.23 -20.63
C MET A 487 -2.24 35.92 -21.65
N LEU A 488 -1.01 35.41 -21.85
CA LEU A 488 -0.08 35.93 -22.85
C LEU A 488 -0.58 35.74 -24.30
N ALA A 489 -1.38 34.69 -24.55
CA ALA A 489 -1.99 34.44 -25.86
C ALA A 489 -3.26 35.28 -26.12
N SER A 490 -3.77 36.00 -25.11
CA SER A 490 -4.98 36.82 -25.21
C SER A 490 -4.80 38.02 -26.17
N PRO A 491 -5.89 38.53 -26.77
CA PRO A 491 -5.85 39.74 -27.61
C PRO A 491 -5.25 40.95 -26.88
N GLU A 492 -5.46 41.07 -25.57
CA GLU A 492 -4.88 42.14 -24.74
C GLU A 492 -3.35 42.10 -24.75
N CYS A 493 -2.75 40.93 -24.48
CA CYS A 493 -1.29 40.78 -24.49
C CYS A 493 -0.70 40.74 -25.90
N LYS A 494 -1.47 40.37 -26.92
CA LYS A 494 -1.07 40.50 -28.33
C LYS A 494 -1.02 41.97 -28.78
N ALA A 495 -1.96 42.80 -28.32
CA ALA A 495 -2.02 44.23 -28.66
C ALA A 495 -1.00 45.08 -27.88
N ALA A 496 -0.76 44.76 -26.60
CA ALA A 496 0.16 45.49 -25.73
C ALA A 496 1.10 44.55 -24.94
N PRO A 497 2.06 43.89 -25.61
CA PRO A 497 2.94 42.90 -24.98
C PRO A 497 3.85 43.49 -23.89
N GLN A 498 4.12 44.80 -23.95
CA GLN A 498 4.92 45.50 -22.94
C GLN A 498 4.12 46.03 -21.74
N SER A 499 2.81 45.76 -21.65
CA SER A 499 2.04 46.17 -20.48
C SER A 499 2.58 45.48 -19.21
N ALA A 500 2.58 46.21 -18.08
CA ALA A 500 3.07 45.69 -16.80
C ALA A 500 2.40 44.37 -16.39
N LYS A 501 1.12 44.21 -16.73
CA LYS A 501 0.34 42.98 -16.51
C LYS A 501 0.90 41.80 -17.32
N CYS A 502 1.12 41.97 -18.63
CA CYS A 502 1.64 40.90 -19.49
C CYS A 502 3.11 40.58 -19.15
N GLN A 503 3.92 41.58 -18.80
CA GLN A 503 5.31 41.37 -18.35
C GLN A 503 5.37 40.62 -17.01
N ALA A 504 4.47 40.91 -16.07
CA ALA A 504 4.39 40.18 -14.80
C ALA A 504 4.12 38.68 -15.02
N PHE A 505 3.18 38.32 -15.90
CA PHE A 505 2.91 36.92 -16.25
C PHE A 505 4.07 36.27 -17.01
N ALA A 506 4.71 36.98 -17.95
CA ALA A 506 5.88 36.48 -18.67
C ALA A 506 7.06 36.19 -17.73
N ASN A 507 7.28 37.03 -16.72
CA ASN A 507 8.35 36.87 -15.74
C ASN A 507 8.04 35.77 -14.69
N ALA A 508 6.77 35.40 -14.51
CA ALA A 508 6.37 34.35 -13.57
C ALA A 508 6.56 32.92 -14.12
N ILE A 509 6.39 32.71 -15.43
CA ILE A 509 6.49 31.38 -16.06
C ILE A 509 7.82 30.66 -15.77
N PRO A 510 9.00 31.31 -15.89
CA PRO A 510 10.30 30.65 -15.64
C PRO A 510 10.49 30.17 -14.20
N GLN A 511 9.68 30.63 -13.24
CA GLN A 511 9.79 30.26 -11.84
C GLN A 511 9.16 28.90 -11.53
N TYR A 512 8.30 28.39 -12.41
CA TYR A 512 7.64 27.10 -12.24
C TYR A 512 8.39 25.98 -12.95
N PHE A 513 8.40 24.80 -12.31
CA PHE A 513 9.02 23.62 -12.90
C PHE A 513 8.28 23.22 -14.20
N HIS A 514 9.06 23.05 -15.26
CA HIS A 514 8.61 22.50 -16.53
C HIS A 514 9.51 21.32 -16.89
N ALA A 515 8.91 20.22 -17.35
CA ALA A 515 9.68 19.10 -17.83
C ALA A 515 10.46 19.53 -19.10
N PRO A 516 11.73 19.12 -19.25
CA PRO A 516 12.46 19.41 -20.47
C PRO A 516 11.78 18.77 -21.70
N ALA A 517 11.65 19.51 -22.79
CA ALA A 517 10.92 19.07 -23.99
C ALA A 517 11.48 17.79 -24.66
N TRP A 518 12.75 17.43 -24.37
CA TRP A 518 13.35 16.19 -24.87
C TRP A 518 12.88 14.95 -24.10
N VAL A 519 12.39 15.10 -22.87
CA VAL A 519 12.00 13.97 -22.00
C VAL A 519 10.90 13.14 -22.67
N GLY A 520 9.81 13.76 -23.13
CA GLY A 520 8.74 13.04 -23.83
C GLY A 520 9.23 12.24 -25.04
N LYS A 521 10.14 12.82 -25.85
CA LYS A 521 10.73 12.13 -27.01
C LYS A 521 11.59 10.93 -26.62
N VAL A 522 12.37 11.05 -25.55
CA VAL A 522 13.17 9.91 -25.04
C VAL A 522 12.27 8.82 -24.46
N LEU A 523 11.24 9.19 -23.70
CA LEU A 523 10.28 8.23 -23.15
C LEU A 523 9.52 7.49 -24.26
N PHE A 524 9.19 8.18 -25.36
CA PHE A 524 8.63 7.55 -26.55
C PHE A 524 9.55 6.48 -27.14
N VAL A 525 10.83 6.79 -27.34
CA VAL A 525 11.81 5.83 -27.88
C VAL A 525 11.96 4.62 -26.95
N VAL A 526 12.08 4.85 -25.64
CA VAL A 526 12.14 3.78 -24.63
C VAL A 526 10.88 2.90 -24.69
N GLY A 527 9.70 3.53 -24.82
CA GLY A 527 8.43 2.82 -24.97
C GLY A 527 8.34 1.98 -26.24
N ILE A 528 8.88 2.45 -27.37
CA ILE A 528 8.94 1.69 -28.63
C ILE A 528 9.86 0.45 -28.50
N LEU A 529 11.01 0.60 -27.83
CA LEU A 529 11.89 -0.54 -27.54
C LEU A 529 11.19 -1.58 -26.67
N ALA A 530 10.54 -1.14 -25.59
CA ALA A 530 9.75 -2.02 -24.72
C ALA A 530 8.58 -2.70 -25.47
N ALA A 531 7.92 -1.99 -26.39
CA ALA A 531 6.83 -2.53 -27.20
C ALA A 531 7.33 -3.60 -28.19
N THR A 532 8.52 -3.40 -28.77
CA THR A 532 9.16 -4.37 -29.68
C THR A 532 9.48 -5.67 -28.92
N MET A 533 10.06 -5.54 -27.74
CA MET A 533 10.38 -6.67 -26.87
C MET A 533 9.12 -7.37 -26.37
N THR A 534 8.06 -6.62 -26.08
CA THR A 534 6.73 -7.15 -25.75
C THR A 534 6.20 -8.06 -26.86
N ALA A 535 6.22 -7.59 -28.10
CA ALA A 535 5.82 -8.41 -29.24
C ALA A 535 6.71 -9.67 -29.32
N PHE A 536 8.03 -9.53 -29.18
CA PHE A 536 8.93 -10.68 -29.24
C PHE A 536 8.63 -11.75 -28.18
N TYR A 537 8.59 -11.42 -26.88
CA TYR A 537 8.44 -12.46 -25.85
C TYR A 537 7.02 -13.05 -25.83
N MET A 538 5.99 -12.29 -26.23
CA MET A 538 4.62 -12.79 -26.31
C MET A 538 4.48 -13.80 -27.46
N PHE A 539 5.05 -13.51 -28.62
CA PHE A 539 5.07 -14.46 -29.73
C PHE A 539 5.99 -15.66 -29.44
N ARG A 540 7.13 -15.46 -28.77
CA ARG A 540 7.98 -16.55 -28.27
C ARG A 540 7.19 -17.51 -27.38
N LEU A 541 6.42 -17.00 -26.41
CA LEU A 541 5.56 -17.81 -25.55
C LEU A 541 4.60 -18.66 -26.40
N MET A 542 3.89 -18.02 -27.34
CA MET A 542 2.97 -18.74 -28.22
C MET A 542 3.70 -19.81 -29.04
N PHE A 543 4.84 -19.48 -29.67
CA PHE A 543 5.66 -20.40 -30.48
C PHE A 543 6.12 -21.62 -29.69
N LYS A 544 6.67 -21.42 -28.49
CA LYS A 544 7.16 -22.51 -27.66
C LYS A 544 6.03 -23.41 -27.15
N THR A 545 4.86 -22.84 -26.82
CA THR A 545 3.74 -23.61 -26.28
C THR A 545 3.00 -24.40 -27.36
N PHE A 546 2.71 -23.81 -28.51
CA PHE A 546 1.72 -24.34 -29.45
C PHE A 546 2.27 -24.92 -30.76
N TRP A 547 3.50 -24.56 -31.17
CA TRP A 547 4.11 -25.03 -32.42
C TRP A 547 5.18 -26.10 -32.19
N GLY A 548 5.58 -26.76 -33.28
CA GLY A 548 6.49 -27.91 -33.25
C GLY A 548 5.80 -29.20 -32.80
N ASP A 549 6.59 -30.15 -32.33
CA ASP A 549 6.11 -31.40 -31.74
C ASP A 549 5.89 -31.23 -30.23
N PHE A 550 4.99 -32.05 -29.67
CA PHE A 550 4.73 -32.07 -28.24
C PHE A 550 5.91 -32.70 -27.50
N ARG A 551 6.58 -31.93 -26.64
CA ARG A 551 7.79 -32.36 -25.92
C ARG A 551 7.50 -32.98 -24.55
N GLY A 552 6.26 -32.89 -24.06
CA GLY A 552 5.86 -33.46 -22.77
C GLY A 552 5.90 -35.00 -22.73
N TRP A 553 6.07 -35.66 -23.89
CA TRP A 553 6.32 -37.11 -23.95
C TRP A 553 7.65 -37.51 -23.33
N ALA A 554 8.66 -36.64 -23.40
CA ALA A 554 10.03 -36.94 -23.00
C ALA A 554 10.32 -36.66 -21.51
N VAL A 555 9.36 -36.09 -20.78
CA VAL A 555 9.50 -35.85 -19.34
C VAL A 555 9.11 -37.13 -18.61
N ASP A 556 10.06 -37.73 -17.90
CA ASP A 556 9.83 -38.94 -17.10
C ASP A 556 8.91 -38.61 -15.91
N PRO A 557 7.72 -39.21 -15.80
CA PRO A 557 6.80 -38.99 -14.67
C PRO A 557 7.35 -39.48 -13.32
N THR A 558 8.35 -40.37 -13.34
CA THR A 558 8.92 -41.04 -12.14
C THR A 558 10.24 -40.43 -11.68
N ALA A 559 10.86 -39.60 -12.50
CA ALA A 559 12.06 -38.87 -12.12
C ALA A 559 11.70 -37.74 -11.14
N ARG A 560 11.64 -38.06 -9.84
CA ARG A 560 11.70 -37.07 -8.75
C ARG A 560 13.06 -36.37 -8.83
N LEU A 561 13.14 -35.39 -9.71
CA LEU A 561 14.30 -34.53 -9.86
C LEU A 561 14.30 -33.55 -8.69
N SER A 562 15.15 -33.82 -7.69
CA SER A 562 15.61 -32.86 -6.70
C SER A 562 16.37 -31.74 -7.41
N LEU A 563 15.66 -30.81 -8.02
CA LEU A 563 16.27 -29.66 -8.69
C LEU A 563 16.56 -28.56 -7.66
N ASN A 564 17.68 -28.73 -6.97
CA ASN A 564 18.48 -27.56 -6.62
C ASN A 564 18.92 -26.91 -7.95
N PRO A 565 18.68 -25.60 -8.16
CA PRO A 565 18.94 -24.93 -9.45
C PRO A 565 20.45 -24.74 -9.76
N PHE A 566 21.35 -25.45 -9.08
CA PHE A 566 22.79 -25.23 -9.13
C PHE A 566 23.60 -26.38 -9.75
N GLU A 567 23.02 -27.53 -10.08
CA GLU A 567 23.84 -28.73 -10.36
C GLU A 567 23.89 -29.23 -11.80
N ASN A 568 23.18 -28.62 -12.75
CA ASN A 568 23.29 -29.00 -14.16
C ASN A 568 23.93 -27.89 -15.00
N VAL A 569 25.21 -27.66 -14.74
CA VAL A 569 26.14 -27.08 -15.71
C VAL A 569 27.22 -28.14 -15.90
N GLU A 570 27.32 -28.71 -17.10
CA GLU A 570 28.48 -29.56 -17.44
C GLU A 570 29.76 -28.77 -17.14
N PRO A 571 30.76 -29.35 -16.46
CA PRO A 571 32.00 -28.65 -16.19
C PRO A 571 32.68 -28.33 -17.52
N LEU A 572 32.88 -27.05 -17.80
CA LEU A 572 33.92 -26.64 -18.74
C LEU A 572 35.26 -26.96 -18.07
N ASP A 573 36.06 -27.74 -18.79
CA ASP A 573 37.41 -28.16 -18.43
C ASP A 573 38.35 -26.95 -18.45
N ASP A 574 38.41 -26.23 -17.34
CA ASP A 574 39.30 -25.10 -17.16
C ASP A 574 40.40 -25.50 -16.17
N GLY A 575 41.56 -25.86 -16.73
CA GLY A 575 42.78 -26.11 -15.98
C GLY A 575 43.25 -24.90 -15.20
N ASP A 576 43.74 -25.19 -14.00
CA ASP A 576 44.74 -24.44 -13.24
C ASP A 576 44.48 -22.93 -12.98
N THR A 577 44.03 -22.61 -11.76
CA THR A 577 44.67 -21.63 -10.86
C THR A 577 43.88 -21.53 -9.55
N GLY A 578 44.53 -21.94 -8.45
CA GLY A 578 43.94 -21.94 -7.12
C GLY A 578 43.87 -20.55 -6.48
N TYR A 579 42.70 -20.22 -5.93
CA TYR A 579 42.50 -19.40 -4.72
C TYR A 579 41.16 -19.80 -4.11
N GLY A 580 41.17 -20.76 -3.19
CA GLY A 580 40.01 -21.17 -2.41
C GLY A 580 39.94 -20.40 -1.09
N LEU A 581 38.94 -19.53 -0.94
CA LEU A 581 38.51 -19.02 0.37
C LEU A 581 37.19 -19.73 0.72
N ALA A 582 37.30 -20.73 1.59
CA ALA A 582 36.18 -21.53 2.07
C ALA A 582 35.36 -20.75 3.11
N ILE A 583 34.06 -20.59 2.88
CA ILE A 583 33.07 -20.34 3.93
C ILE A 583 32.27 -21.63 4.09
N THR A 584 32.44 -22.24 5.25
CA THR A 584 31.85 -23.52 5.67
C THR A 584 30.41 -23.32 6.16
N THR A 585 29.45 -24.07 5.62
CA THR A 585 28.21 -24.44 6.33
C THR A 585 28.29 -25.93 6.66
N GLN A 586 28.50 -26.23 7.93
CA GLN A 586 28.52 -27.59 8.49
C GLN A 586 27.14 -28.24 8.38
N ALA A 587 27.07 -29.37 7.69
CA ALA A 587 26.05 -30.40 7.88
C ALA A 587 26.62 -31.47 8.83
N HIS A 588 25.99 -31.67 9.98
CA HIS A 588 26.09 -32.92 10.76
C HIS A 588 25.01 -33.86 10.20
N GLY A 589 25.21 -35.14 9.91
CA GLY A 589 26.29 -36.08 10.17
C GLY A 589 25.61 -37.46 10.20
N GLN A 590 25.69 -38.22 9.11
CA GLN A 590 25.33 -39.65 9.09
C GLN A 590 26.47 -40.45 9.72
N HIS A 591 26.17 -41.55 10.43
CA HIS A 591 26.96 -42.79 10.46
C HIS A 591 26.19 -43.94 11.18
N PRO A 592 26.57 -45.23 11.00
CA PRO A 592 25.64 -46.26 10.50
C PRO A 592 25.40 -47.50 11.40
N HIS A 593 24.44 -48.33 10.96
CA HIS A 593 24.18 -49.77 11.23
C HIS A 593 23.94 -50.30 12.66
N GLY A 594 22.80 -50.99 12.82
CA GLY A 594 22.52 -52.00 13.86
C GLY A 594 21.03 -52.34 14.01
N THR A 595 20.65 -53.59 13.78
CA THR A 595 19.33 -54.20 14.11
C THR A 595 19.56 -55.35 15.10
N PRO A 596 18.52 -55.96 15.71
CA PRO A 596 17.43 -55.40 16.51
C PRO A 596 17.30 -56.16 17.87
N GLU A 597 16.87 -55.54 18.97
CA GLU A 597 16.44 -56.30 20.16
C GLU A 597 15.20 -55.71 20.83
N HIS A 598 14.32 -56.65 21.23
CA HIS A 598 13.13 -56.49 22.03
C HIS A 598 13.45 -55.94 23.42
N GLU A 599 12.57 -55.09 23.96
CA GLU A 599 12.33 -55.08 25.41
C GLU A 599 10.91 -54.59 25.72
N GLU A 600 10.12 -55.51 26.26
CA GLU A 600 8.90 -55.27 27.02
C GLU A 600 9.18 -54.35 28.22
N THR A 601 8.23 -53.48 28.56
CA THR A 601 7.91 -53.15 29.97
C THR A 601 6.54 -52.46 30.06
N ASP A 602 5.56 -53.29 30.40
CA ASP A 602 4.58 -53.19 31.49
C ASP A 602 3.91 -51.88 31.99
N ALA A 603 2.69 -52.14 32.46
CA ALA A 603 1.85 -51.45 33.46
C ALA A 603 0.92 -50.33 32.95
N ARG A 604 -0.37 -50.61 32.72
CA ARG A 604 -1.49 -50.79 33.68
C ARG A 604 -1.99 -49.48 34.29
N ASP A 605 -3.18 -49.06 33.87
CA ASP A 605 -4.40 -48.99 34.69
C ASP A 605 -5.40 -47.98 34.09
N LEU A 606 -6.63 -48.46 33.83
CA LEU A 606 -7.90 -47.94 34.35
C LEU A 606 -9.08 -48.55 33.56
N ILE A 607 -9.86 -49.36 34.27
CA ILE A 607 -11.15 -49.95 33.89
C ILE A 607 -12.26 -49.09 34.48
N GLU A 608 -13.35 -48.92 33.73
CA GLU A 608 -14.78 -48.78 34.10
C GLU A 608 -15.44 -47.85 33.05
N GLY A 609 -16.50 -48.18 32.31
CA GLY A 609 -17.52 -49.21 32.46
C GLY A 609 -18.87 -48.50 32.32
N ASP A 610 -19.52 -48.60 31.16
CA ASP A 610 -20.99 -48.59 31.13
C ASP A 610 -21.56 -49.17 29.82
N ARG A 611 -22.60 -50.01 29.98
CA ARG A 611 -23.35 -50.73 28.95
C ARG A 611 -24.65 -49.98 28.68
N VAL A 612 -25.08 -49.80 27.42
CA VAL A 612 -26.51 -49.91 27.02
C VAL A 612 -26.65 -50.33 25.54
N GLU A 613 -27.26 -51.51 25.37
CA GLU A 613 -28.17 -52.04 24.34
C GLU A 613 -28.08 -51.67 22.84
N ALA A 614 -28.15 -52.73 22.03
CA ALA A 614 -28.28 -52.74 20.58
C ALA A 614 -29.76 -52.61 20.13
N HIS A 615 -30.00 -52.03 18.94
CA HIS A 615 -30.77 -52.64 17.83
C HIS A 615 -30.85 -51.70 16.60
N ASP A 616 -30.32 -52.23 15.48
CA ASP A 616 -30.71 -52.10 14.07
C ASP A 616 -31.07 -50.74 13.43
N VAL A 617 -30.20 -50.24 12.53
CA VAL A 617 -30.60 -49.80 11.18
C VAL A 617 -29.47 -50.08 10.18
N HIS A 618 -29.80 -50.78 9.10
CA HIS A 618 -28.95 -51.16 7.97
C HIS A 618 -28.06 -50.03 7.40
N GLY A 619 -26.76 -50.34 7.26
CA GLY A 619 -25.82 -49.63 6.39
C GLY A 619 -24.76 -50.62 5.93
N HIS A 620 -24.77 -50.96 4.64
CA HIS A 620 -23.71 -51.76 4.01
C HIS A 620 -22.42 -50.93 4.01
N GLU A 621 -21.52 -51.25 4.94
CA GLU A 621 -20.11 -50.94 4.81
C GLU A 621 -19.49 -51.92 3.81
N GLU A 622 -19.06 -51.43 2.66
CA GLU A 622 -18.02 -52.09 1.87
C GLU A 622 -16.76 -51.22 1.89
N HIS A 623 -15.82 -51.69 2.71
CA HIS A 623 -14.37 -51.65 2.57
C HIS A 623 -13.75 -50.52 1.74
N GLY A 624 -13.11 -49.60 2.47
CA GLY A 624 -12.03 -48.76 1.97
C GLY A 624 -10.87 -49.63 1.46
N GLY A 625 -10.81 -49.79 0.15
CA GLY A 625 -9.62 -50.21 -0.55
C GLY A 625 -8.69 -49.02 -0.71
N HIS A 626 -7.51 -49.10 -0.10
CA HIS A 626 -6.36 -48.29 -0.47
C HIS A 626 -6.07 -48.54 -1.96
N HIS A 627 -6.48 -47.62 -2.82
CA HIS A 627 -5.98 -47.55 -4.18
C HIS A 627 -4.51 -47.10 -4.13
N HIS A 628 -3.62 -48.08 -3.97
CA HIS A 628 -2.38 -48.04 -4.74
C HIS A 628 -2.83 -48.12 -6.21
N GLU A 629 -3.04 -46.97 -6.84
CA GLU A 629 -3.17 -46.94 -8.30
C GLU A 629 -1.86 -47.49 -8.88
N ASP A 630 -1.97 -48.63 -9.56
CA ASP A 630 -0.99 -49.10 -10.52
C ASP A 630 -0.59 -47.94 -11.43
N LEU A 631 0.69 -47.56 -11.38
CA LEU A 631 1.33 -46.51 -12.18
C LEU A 631 1.48 -46.90 -13.67
N THR A 632 0.50 -47.57 -14.25
CA THR A 632 0.51 -48.01 -15.66
C THR A 632 -0.77 -47.66 -16.42
N ILE A 633 -1.47 -46.58 -16.05
CA ILE A 633 -2.44 -45.97 -16.97
C ILE A 633 -1.63 -45.27 -18.08
N PRO A 634 -1.77 -45.66 -19.36
CA PRO A 634 -1.12 -44.93 -20.45
C PRO A 634 -1.61 -43.49 -20.42
N ALA A 635 -0.73 -42.57 -20.02
CA ALA A 635 -1.10 -41.19 -19.82
C ALA A 635 -1.74 -40.60 -21.09
N ALA A 636 -2.99 -40.18 -20.94
CA ALA A 636 -3.82 -39.69 -22.02
C ALA A 636 -3.15 -38.50 -22.72
N PRO A 637 -3.34 -38.34 -24.04
CA PRO A 637 -2.86 -37.15 -24.74
C PRO A 637 -3.46 -35.89 -24.11
N PRO A 638 -2.76 -34.75 -24.18
CA PRO A 638 -3.33 -33.49 -23.74
C PRO A 638 -4.64 -33.24 -24.48
N ALA A 639 -5.63 -32.72 -23.76
CA ALA A 639 -6.96 -32.45 -24.29
C ALA A 639 -7.38 -31.03 -23.94
N GLU A 640 -8.33 -30.51 -24.72
CA GLU A 640 -8.94 -29.21 -24.43
C GLU A 640 -9.59 -29.21 -23.04
N ALA A 641 -9.55 -28.05 -22.40
CA ALA A 641 -10.15 -27.88 -21.08
C ALA A 641 -11.69 -28.00 -21.15
N PRO A 642 -12.34 -28.41 -20.05
CA PRO A 642 -13.80 -28.48 -19.99
C PRO A 642 -14.45 -27.10 -20.23
N TRP A 643 -15.74 -27.10 -20.57
CA TRP A 643 -16.44 -25.89 -21.04
C TRP A 643 -16.40 -24.74 -20.04
N GLN A 644 -16.37 -25.02 -18.73
CA GLN A 644 -16.28 -24.01 -17.66
C GLN A 644 -14.97 -23.21 -17.73
N MET A 645 -13.92 -23.77 -18.31
CA MET A 645 -12.62 -23.10 -18.53
C MET A 645 -12.54 -22.47 -19.92
N THR A 646 -13.00 -23.20 -20.95
CA THR A 646 -12.87 -22.78 -22.36
C THR A 646 -13.80 -21.61 -22.71
N VAL A 647 -15.02 -21.56 -22.17
CA VAL A 647 -15.99 -20.47 -22.45
C VAL A 647 -15.49 -19.11 -21.93
N PRO A 648 -15.06 -18.97 -20.66
CA PRO A 648 -14.45 -17.72 -20.18
C PRO A 648 -13.28 -17.24 -21.04
N VAL A 649 -12.37 -18.14 -21.39
CA VAL A 649 -11.18 -17.83 -22.19
C VAL A 649 -11.57 -17.34 -23.59
N ALA A 650 -12.55 -17.99 -24.24
CA ALA A 650 -13.06 -17.58 -25.54
C ALA A 650 -13.72 -16.20 -25.51
N ILE A 651 -14.59 -15.93 -24.52
CA ILE A 651 -15.25 -14.62 -24.35
C ILE A 651 -14.19 -13.52 -24.16
N LEU A 652 -13.22 -13.75 -23.27
CA LEU A 652 -12.15 -12.80 -23.01
C LEU A 652 -11.25 -12.57 -24.24
N GLY A 653 -11.00 -13.60 -25.05
CA GLY A 653 -10.23 -13.49 -26.29
C GLY A 653 -10.93 -12.61 -27.35
N VAL A 654 -12.25 -12.71 -27.47
CA VAL A 654 -13.04 -11.84 -28.36
C VAL A 654 -13.03 -10.39 -27.86
N LEU A 655 -13.29 -10.19 -26.56
CA LEU A 655 -13.24 -8.86 -25.95
C LEU A 655 -11.84 -8.23 -26.06
N ALA A 656 -10.78 -9.03 -25.90
CA ALA A 656 -9.41 -8.61 -26.06
C ALA A 656 -9.10 -8.04 -27.45
N LEU A 657 -9.71 -8.54 -28.52
CA LEU A 657 -9.50 -8.00 -29.88
C LEU A 657 -10.24 -6.68 -30.09
N PHE A 658 -11.51 -6.61 -29.68
CA PHE A 658 -12.42 -5.54 -30.11
C PHE A 658 -12.64 -4.42 -29.09
N ALA A 659 -12.28 -4.60 -27.81
CA ALA A 659 -12.45 -3.57 -26.78
C ALA A 659 -11.74 -2.25 -27.13
N GLY A 660 -10.66 -2.30 -27.91
CA GLY A 660 -9.95 -1.17 -28.49
C GLY A 660 -10.80 -0.15 -29.23
N LEU A 661 -11.85 -0.62 -29.91
CA LEU A 661 -12.71 0.22 -30.74
C LEU A 661 -13.54 1.23 -29.92
N LEU A 662 -13.63 1.05 -28.61
CA LEU A 662 -14.34 1.97 -27.71
C LEU A 662 -13.59 3.28 -27.46
N TYR A 663 -12.30 3.35 -27.80
CA TYR A 663 -11.46 4.55 -27.68
C TYR A 663 -10.48 4.61 -28.86
N ALA A 664 -11.03 4.56 -30.07
CA ALA A 664 -10.26 4.67 -31.30
C ALA A 664 -10.22 6.13 -31.78
N GLU A 665 -9.42 6.95 -31.08
CA GLU A 665 -9.20 8.38 -31.36
C GLU A 665 -8.81 8.66 -32.83
N PRO A 666 -7.88 7.92 -33.47
CA PRO A 666 -7.51 8.13 -34.86
C PRO A 666 -8.66 7.90 -35.87
N LEU A 667 -9.67 7.12 -35.49
CA LEU A 667 -10.87 6.86 -36.27
C LEU A 667 -12.03 7.78 -35.90
N ARG A 668 -11.84 8.68 -34.92
CA ARG A 668 -12.86 9.54 -34.31
C ARG A 668 -14.03 8.75 -33.70
N ILE A 669 -13.75 7.54 -33.23
CA ILE A 669 -14.72 6.69 -32.53
C ILE A 669 -14.29 6.61 -31.06
N GLU A 670 -14.82 7.52 -30.24
CA GLU A 670 -14.42 7.66 -28.82
C GLU A 670 -15.60 7.60 -27.84
N PRO A 671 -16.49 6.60 -27.90
CA PRO A 671 -17.61 6.51 -26.95
C PRO A 671 -17.11 6.47 -25.49
N MET A 672 -15.98 5.81 -25.23
CA MET A 672 -15.36 5.77 -23.90
C MET A 672 -14.65 7.09 -23.54
N GLY A 673 -14.05 7.78 -24.51
CA GLY A 673 -13.42 9.08 -24.30
C GLY A 673 -14.45 10.13 -23.89
N HIS A 674 -15.60 10.16 -24.58
CA HIS A 674 -16.73 11.02 -24.22
C HIS A 674 -17.29 10.66 -22.84
N TRP A 675 -17.46 9.37 -22.55
CA TRP A 675 -17.92 8.90 -21.24
C TRP A 675 -17.00 9.36 -20.10
N LEU A 676 -15.68 9.30 -20.28
CA LEU A 676 -14.71 9.68 -19.25
C LEU A 676 -14.42 11.19 -19.19
N SER A 677 -14.93 11.96 -20.14
CA SER A 677 -14.67 13.40 -20.24
C SER A 677 -15.09 14.24 -19.02
N PRO A 678 -16.17 13.94 -18.26
CA PRO A 678 -16.51 14.70 -17.06
C PRO A 678 -15.45 14.57 -15.95
N VAL A 679 -14.77 13.42 -15.88
CA VAL A 679 -13.77 13.11 -14.86
C VAL A 679 -12.42 13.74 -15.21
N PHE A 680 -12.00 13.68 -16.48
CA PHE A 680 -10.66 14.14 -16.91
C PHE A 680 -10.66 15.53 -17.57
N GLY A 681 -11.78 15.97 -18.15
CA GLY A 681 -11.89 17.20 -18.93
C GLY A 681 -11.61 18.47 -18.11
N LYS A 682 -11.85 18.43 -16.80
CA LYS A 682 -11.54 19.54 -15.87
C LYS A 682 -10.05 19.86 -15.80
N VAL A 683 -9.18 18.88 -16.06
CA VAL A 683 -7.71 18.99 -15.92
C VAL A 683 -7.02 19.10 -17.26
N VAL A 684 -7.42 18.25 -18.22
CA VAL A 684 -6.80 18.19 -19.55
C VAL A 684 -6.93 19.53 -20.29
N GLY A 685 -7.99 20.31 -20.07
CA GLY A 685 -8.13 21.65 -20.67
C GLY A 685 -7.39 22.78 -19.95
N LYS A 686 -6.91 22.56 -18.71
CA LYS A 686 -6.29 23.61 -17.87
C LYS A 686 -4.78 23.48 -17.70
N THR A 687 -4.26 22.26 -17.70
CA THR A 687 -2.87 21.97 -17.27
C THR A 687 -2.09 21.10 -18.25
N VAL A 688 -2.77 20.45 -19.19
CA VAL A 688 -2.14 19.63 -20.23
C VAL A 688 -2.35 20.33 -21.57
N THR A 689 -1.28 20.57 -22.31
CA THR A 689 -1.38 21.11 -23.67
C THR A 689 -0.84 20.11 -24.65
N MET A 690 -1.60 19.80 -25.70
CA MET A 690 -1.07 19.10 -26.88
C MET A 690 -0.37 20.11 -27.80
N SER A 691 0.78 19.73 -28.34
CA SER A 691 1.43 20.51 -29.41
C SER A 691 0.51 20.61 -30.62
N GLU A 692 0.38 21.80 -31.21
CA GLU A 692 -0.47 22.06 -32.38
C GLU A 692 -0.07 21.20 -33.61
N ALA A 693 1.21 20.82 -33.70
CA ALA A 693 1.71 19.89 -34.72
C ALA A 693 1.22 18.44 -34.53
N ALA A 694 0.79 18.06 -33.32
CA ALA A 694 0.48 16.67 -32.97
C ALA A 694 -0.84 16.16 -33.60
N HIS A 695 -1.82 17.04 -33.83
CA HIS A 695 -3.12 16.63 -34.43
C HIS A 695 -2.98 16.11 -35.86
N HIS A 696 -2.02 16.62 -36.64
CA HIS A 696 -1.75 16.13 -38.00
C HIS A 696 -0.82 14.90 -38.01
N LEU A 697 -0.25 14.53 -36.86
CA LEU A 697 0.75 13.48 -36.72
C LEU A 697 0.22 12.19 -36.08
N GLU A 698 -1.07 12.10 -35.74
CA GLU A 698 -1.70 10.93 -35.11
C GLU A 698 -1.38 9.62 -35.85
N TRP A 699 -1.74 9.53 -37.14
CA TRP A 699 -1.48 8.33 -37.95
C TRP A 699 0.02 8.04 -38.18
N PRO A 700 0.86 9.03 -38.56
CA PRO A 700 2.31 8.83 -38.66
C PRO A 700 2.96 8.32 -37.37
N LEU A 701 2.52 8.80 -36.20
CA LEU A 701 3.12 8.45 -34.90
C LEU A 701 2.65 7.11 -34.34
N MET A 702 1.58 6.51 -34.88
CA MET A 702 1.23 5.11 -34.61
C MET A 702 2.07 4.12 -35.43
N GLY A 703 2.63 4.55 -36.56
CA GLY A 703 3.47 3.74 -37.44
C GLY A 703 4.64 3.03 -36.72
N PRO A 704 5.41 3.72 -35.86
CA PRO A 704 6.47 3.10 -35.05
C PRO A 704 5.99 1.94 -34.17
N GLY A 705 4.78 2.01 -33.60
CA GLY A 705 4.19 0.93 -32.80
C GLY A 705 3.90 -0.32 -33.64
N VAL A 706 3.34 -0.12 -34.85
CA VAL A 706 3.11 -1.20 -35.83
C VAL A 706 4.43 -1.82 -36.31
N LEU A 707 5.46 -0.99 -36.52
CA LEU A 707 6.80 -1.47 -36.87
C LEU A 707 7.41 -2.30 -35.73
N ALA A 708 7.27 -1.85 -34.48
CA ALA A 708 7.72 -2.58 -33.30
C ALA A 708 7.04 -3.96 -33.20
N PHE A 709 5.73 -4.03 -33.44
CA PHE A 709 5.00 -5.29 -33.56
C PHE A 709 5.57 -6.18 -34.67
N ALA A 710 5.72 -5.64 -35.88
CA ALA A 710 6.16 -6.40 -37.04
C ALA A 710 7.57 -6.96 -36.84
N VAL A 711 8.51 -6.15 -36.35
CA VAL A 711 9.89 -6.56 -36.06
C VAL A 711 9.93 -7.60 -34.94
N GLY A 712 9.29 -7.33 -33.80
CA GLY A 712 9.34 -8.23 -32.64
C GLY A 712 8.74 -9.61 -32.94
N SER A 713 7.56 -9.65 -33.57
CA SER A 713 6.89 -10.91 -33.95
C SER A 713 7.63 -11.66 -35.05
N PHE A 714 8.17 -10.96 -36.06
CA PHE A 714 8.94 -11.57 -37.14
C PHE A 714 10.25 -12.18 -36.64
N VAL A 715 11.00 -11.49 -35.78
CA VAL A 715 12.24 -12.02 -35.20
C VAL A 715 11.95 -13.23 -34.30
N ALA A 716 10.87 -13.19 -33.52
CA ALA A 716 10.44 -14.35 -32.73
C ALA A 716 10.10 -15.56 -33.62
N TRP A 717 9.39 -15.34 -34.73
CA TRP A 717 9.06 -16.40 -35.70
C TRP A 717 10.33 -16.96 -36.34
N LEU A 718 11.25 -16.10 -36.78
CA LEU A 718 12.53 -16.52 -37.36
C LEU A 718 13.32 -17.41 -36.39
N TRP A 719 13.46 -16.99 -35.13
CA TRP A 719 14.30 -17.68 -34.15
C TRP A 719 13.67 -18.98 -33.62
N TYR A 720 12.38 -18.98 -33.31
CA TYR A 720 11.73 -20.12 -32.64
C TYR A 720 11.00 -21.07 -33.58
N VAL A 721 10.55 -20.61 -34.75
CA VAL A 721 9.84 -21.46 -35.73
C VAL A 721 10.77 -21.85 -36.87
N LYS A 722 11.42 -20.89 -37.54
CA LYS A 722 12.24 -21.18 -38.73
C LYS A 722 13.60 -21.79 -38.39
N GLN A 723 14.26 -21.29 -37.34
CA GLN A 723 15.62 -21.71 -36.95
C GLN A 723 15.65 -22.74 -35.80
N ASN A 724 14.47 -23.15 -35.30
CA ASN A 724 14.35 -24.11 -34.20
C ASN A 724 15.27 -23.82 -32.99
N GLU A 725 15.26 -22.57 -32.52
CA GLU A 725 16.03 -22.06 -31.38
C GLU A 725 17.57 -22.00 -31.55
N ALA A 726 18.11 -22.23 -32.75
CA ALA A 726 19.56 -22.23 -32.97
C ALA A 726 20.23 -20.89 -32.57
N THR A 727 19.65 -19.76 -33.01
CA THR A 727 20.20 -18.42 -32.72
C THR A 727 20.08 -18.04 -31.24
N PRO A 728 18.93 -18.18 -30.56
CA PRO A 728 18.83 -17.96 -29.12
C PRO A 728 19.84 -18.77 -28.30
N LYS A 729 20.03 -20.05 -28.62
CA LYS A 729 21.00 -20.91 -27.92
C LYS A 729 22.44 -20.44 -28.13
N LYS A 730 22.79 -20.07 -29.38
CA LYS A 730 24.09 -19.50 -29.70
C LYS A 730 24.35 -18.18 -28.95
N LEU A 731 23.38 -17.26 -28.94
CA LEU A 731 23.50 -15.99 -28.22
C LEU A 731 23.64 -16.18 -26.71
N ALA A 732 22.91 -17.13 -26.13
CA ALA A 732 23.04 -17.48 -24.72
C ALA A 732 24.43 -18.05 -24.37
N ALA A 733 25.03 -18.82 -25.29
CA ALA A 733 26.38 -19.37 -25.13
C ALA A 733 27.49 -18.32 -25.35
N GLU A 734 27.30 -17.38 -26.29
CA GLU A 734 28.26 -16.30 -26.54
C GLU A 734 28.23 -15.22 -25.44
N TRP A 735 27.06 -14.93 -24.86
CA TRP A 735 26.86 -13.88 -23.85
C TRP A 735 26.28 -14.44 -22.53
N PRO A 736 26.96 -15.42 -21.88
CA PRO A 736 26.40 -16.17 -20.76
C PRO A 736 26.14 -15.28 -19.54
N LYS A 737 27.01 -14.28 -19.30
CA LYS A 737 26.85 -13.33 -18.19
C LYS A 737 25.59 -12.47 -18.33
N LEU A 738 25.34 -11.94 -19.53
CA LEU A 738 24.17 -11.10 -19.80
C LEU A 738 22.88 -11.93 -19.76
N HIS A 739 22.90 -13.12 -20.36
CA HIS A 739 21.78 -14.05 -20.31
C HIS A 739 21.45 -14.44 -18.87
N ARG A 740 22.45 -14.81 -18.06
CA ARG A 740 22.27 -15.16 -16.64
C ARG A 740 21.76 -13.99 -15.83
N ALA A 741 22.26 -12.77 -16.06
CA ALA A 741 21.76 -11.57 -15.38
C ALA A 741 20.27 -11.32 -15.69
N ALA A 742 19.87 -11.33 -16.97
CA ALA A 742 18.47 -11.16 -17.34
C ALA A 742 17.57 -12.29 -16.82
N TYR A 743 18.09 -13.53 -16.79
CA TYR A 743 17.38 -14.70 -16.27
C TYR A 743 17.18 -14.61 -14.76
N ASN A 744 18.23 -14.19 -14.03
CA ASN A 744 18.20 -13.88 -12.60
C ASN A 744 17.64 -12.48 -12.32
N LYS A 745 16.75 -11.97 -13.17
CA LYS A 745 15.97 -10.74 -12.90
C LYS A 745 16.84 -9.50 -12.60
N TRP A 746 18.02 -9.44 -13.22
CA TRP A 746 19.07 -8.44 -13.00
C TRP A 746 19.62 -8.37 -11.57
N TYR A 747 19.53 -9.48 -10.83
CA TYR A 747 19.96 -9.61 -9.44
C TYR A 747 19.32 -8.60 -8.48
N VAL A 748 18.16 -8.04 -8.84
CA VAL A 748 17.47 -7.05 -8.01
C VAL A 748 16.96 -7.71 -6.72
N ASP A 749 16.47 -8.95 -6.80
CA ASP A 749 16.02 -9.69 -5.62
C ASP A 749 17.17 -9.83 -4.61
N GLU A 750 18.35 -10.22 -5.07
CA GLU A 750 19.56 -10.40 -4.26
C GLU A 750 20.09 -9.07 -3.68
N ILE A 751 19.99 -7.97 -4.45
CA ILE A 751 20.32 -6.64 -3.95
C ILE A 751 19.36 -6.24 -2.83
N TYR A 752 18.07 -6.50 -2.98
CA TYR A 752 17.07 -6.21 -1.95
C TYR A 752 17.30 -7.03 -0.69
N ASP A 753 17.59 -8.32 -0.85
CA ASP A 753 17.89 -9.22 0.26
C ASP A 753 19.15 -8.75 1.01
N ALA A 754 20.21 -8.37 0.29
CA ALA A 754 21.47 -7.93 0.89
C ALA A 754 21.41 -6.53 1.54
N THR A 755 20.62 -5.60 0.98
CA THR A 755 20.62 -4.20 1.42
C THR A 755 19.46 -3.87 2.35
N VAL A 756 18.22 -4.07 1.90
CA VAL A 756 17.03 -3.65 2.65
C VAL A 756 16.70 -4.66 3.73
N ILE A 757 16.62 -5.95 3.38
CA ILE A 757 16.26 -7.00 4.33
C ILE A 757 17.41 -7.24 5.31
N GLY A 758 18.63 -7.51 4.81
CA GLY A 758 19.81 -7.68 5.66
C GLY A 758 20.10 -6.47 6.55
N GLY A 759 19.85 -5.24 6.07
CA GLY A 759 19.96 -4.04 6.88
C GLY A 759 18.91 -3.95 7.99
N ALA A 760 17.66 -4.32 7.70
CA ALA A 760 16.59 -4.35 8.69
C ALA A 760 16.81 -5.44 9.75
N ASP A 761 17.26 -6.63 9.34
CA ASP A 761 17.59 -7.73 10.24
C ASP A 761 18.76 -7.34 11.16
N ALA A 762 19.81 -6.73 10.62
CA ALA A 762 20.94 -6.24 11.43
C ALA A 762 20.52 -5.15 12.45
N LEU A 763 19.58 -4.27 12.08
CA LEU A 763 19.03 -3.28 13.01
C LEU A 763 18.17 -3.94 14.09
N ALA A 764 17.36 -4.94 13.74
CA ALA A 764 16.54 -5.68 14.69
C ALA A 764 17.41 -6.46 15.69
N ASP A 765 18.44 -7.15 15.21
CA ASP A 765 19.40 -7.87 16.04
C ASP A 765 20.18 -6.90 16.95
N GLY A 766 20.57 -5.74 16.43
CA GLY A 766 21.21 -4.67 17.22
C GLY A 766 20.29 -4.12 18.32
N ALA A 767 19.01 -3.92 18.02
CA ALA A 767 18.02 -3.49 19.01
C ALA A 767 17.78 -4.56 20.09
N ALA A 768 17.68 -5.83 19.69
CA ALA A 768 17.55 -6.95 20.62
C ALA A 768 18.79 -7.10 21.53
N LEU A 769 19.99 -6.90 20.98
CA LEU A 769 21.23 -6.89 21.77
C LEU A 769 21.26 -5.74 22.78
N MET A 770 20.81 -4.55 22.38
CA MET A 770 20.71 -3.40 23.28
C MET A 770 19.70 -3.66 24.40
N ASP A 771 18.56 -4.26 24.10
CA ASP A 771 17.56 -4.62 25.11
C ASP A 771 18.14 -5.63 26.12
N ALA A 772 18.71 -6.72 25.62
CA ALA A 772 19.32 -7.76 26.45
C ALA A 772 20.51 -7.26 27.30
N TRP A 773 21.31 -6.32 26.79
CA TRP A 773 22.51 -5.85 27.50
C TRP A 773 22.23 -4.64 28.40
N VAL A 774 21.48 -3.66 27.92
CA VAL A 774 21.22 -2.41 28.66
C VAL A 774 20.04 -2.59 29.60
N VAL A 775 18.89 -3.03 29.07
CA VAL A 775 17.65 -3.10 29.87
C VAL A 775 17.74 -4.27 30.85
N ASP A 776 17.97 -5.47 30.35
CA ASP A 776 18.05 -6.66 31.22
C ASP A 776 19.38 -6.72 31.98
N GLY A 777 20.49 -6.43 31.30
CA GLY A 777 21.82 -6.52 31.89
C GLY A 777 22.10 -5.44 32.92
N ILE A 778 21.93 -4.16 32.57
CA ILE A 778 22.27 -3.05 33.47
C ILE A 778 21.09 -2.71 34.35
N ILE A 779 19.95 -2.34 33.77
CA ILE A 779 18.83 -1.78 34.55
C ILE A 779 18.25 -2.84 35.50
N ALA A 780 17.92 -4.03 35.00
CA ALA A 780 17.29 -5.05 35.84
C ALA A 780 18.27 -5.71 36.82
N LYS A 781 19.47 -6.13 36.39
CA LYS A 781 20.41 -6.81 37.31
C LYS A 781 21.07 -5.87 38.31
N LEU A 782 21.37 -4.61 37.95
CA LEU A 782 21.95 -3.66 38.91
C LEU A 782 20.95 -3.29 39.99
N THR A 783 19.69 -3.04 39.63
CA THR A 783 18.64 -2.77 40.62
C THR A 783 18.40 -3.97 41.52
N ALA A 784 18.36 -5.19 40.96
CA ALA A 784 18.28 -6.42 41.74
C ALA A 784 19.49 -6.60 42.67
N LEU A 785 20.71 -6.31 42.19
CA LEU A 785 21.94 -6.38 43.00
C LEU A 785 21.89 -5.41 44.18
N VAL A 786 21.49 -4.16 43.93
CA VAL A 786 21.38 -3.14 44.99
C VAL A 786 20.30 -3.51 46.00
N ALA A 787 19.13 -3.97 45.56
CA ALA A 787 18.05 -4.39 46.43
C ALA A 787 18.44 -5.61 47.30
N ASN A 788 19.06 -6.63 46.69
CA ASN A 788 19.56 -7.80 47.41
C ASN A 788 20.68 -7.45 48.38
N GLY A 789 21.59 -6.55 47.99
CA GLY A 789 22.67 -6.06 48.86
C GLY A 789 22.12 -5.30 50.07
N LEU A 790 21.16 -4.41 49.87
CA LEU A 790 20.52 -3.67 50.97
C LEU A 790 19.73 -4.61 51.89
N GLY A 791 19.00 -5.58 51.31
CA GLY A 791 18.31 -6.61 52.08
C GLY A 791 19.25 -7.48 52.92
N ALA A 792 20.40 -7.87 52.35
CA ALA A 792 21.43 -8.61 53.06
C ALA A 792 22.02 -7.78 54.22
N LEU A 793 22.27 -6.49 53.99
CA LEU A 793 22.77 -5.58 55.02
C LEU A 793 21.77 -5.41 56.16
N LEU A 794 20.49 -5.17 55.85
CA LEU A 794 19.42 -5.06 56.85
C LEU A 794 19.25 -6.36 57.65
N ARG A 795 19.43 -7.52 57.01
CA ARG A 795 19.38 -8.83 57.68
C ARG A 795 20.46 -8.98 58.75
N MET A 796 21.64 -8.37 58.57
CA MET A 796 22.72 -8.42 59.58
C MET A 796 22.33 -7.72 60.89
N PHE A 797 21.41 -6.75 60.88
CA PHE A 797 20.90 -6.11 62.10
C PHE A 797 20.01 -7.06 62.93
N GLN A 798 19.55 -8.17 62.35
CA GLN A 798 18.77 -9.19 63.04
C GLN A 798 19.65 -10.37 63.46
N THR A 799 20.38 -10.23 64.56
CA THR A 799 21.35 -11.23 65.03
C THR A 799 20.74 -12.37 65.83
N GLY A 800 19.43 -12.32 66.14
CA GLY A 800 18.74 -13.31 66.98
C GLY A 800 19.09 -13.22 68.47
N VAL A 801 20.00 -12.33 68.86
CA VAL A 801 20.42 -12.11 70.24
C VAL A 801 19.51 -11.06 70.89
N VAL A 802 18.62 -11.50 71.78
CA VAL A 802 17.57 -10.67 72.41
C VAL A 802 18.12 -9.39 73.06
N HIS A 803 19.32 -9.46 73.65
CA HIS A 803 19.94 -8.32 74.34
C HIS A 803 20.26 -7.14 73.39
N VAL A 804 20.60 -7.43 72.13
CA VAL A 804 20.89 -6.40 71.11
C VAL A 804 19.61 -5.63 70.75
N TYR A 805 18.49 -6.34 70.60
CA TYR A 805 17.18 -5.69 70.35
C TYR A 805 16.75 -4.83 71.54
N GLY A 806 16.98 -5.29 72.77
CA GLY A 806 16.75 -4.49 73.97
C GLY A 806 17.59 -3.20 73.99
N GLY A 807 18.86 -3.28 73.59
CA GLY A 807 19.73 -2.11 73.46
C GLY A 807 19.25 -1.12 72.40
N ILE A 808 18.88 -1.61 71.21
CA ILE A 808 18.33 -0.77 70.13
C ILE A 808 17.02 -0.09 70.58
N LEU A 809 16.14 -0.82 71.25
CA LEU A 809 14.88 -0.28 71.75
C LEU A 809 15.13 0.81 72.81
N ALA A 810 16.07 0.58 73.73
CA ALA A 810 16.47 1.60 74.71
C ALA A 810 17.05 2.86 74.05
N ILE A 811 17.90 2.71 73.02
CA ILE A 811 18.43 3.85 72.24
C ILE A 811 17.29 4.58 71.53
N GLY A 812 16.34 3.85 70.93
CA GLY A 812 15.16 4.43 70.28
C GLY A 812 14.26 5.20 71.25
N THR A 813 13.96 4.60 72.40
CA THR A 813 13.17 5.25 73.47
C THR A 813 13.90 6.47 74.03
N LEU A 814 15.21 6.38 74.25
CA LEU A 814 16.04 7.52 74.68
C LEU A 814 16.02 8.63 73.62
N GLY A 815 16.14 8.29 72.35
CA GLY A 815 16.05 9.23 71.23
C GLY A 815 14.70 9.95 71.19
N MET A 816 13.59 9.21 71.33
CA MET A 816 12.25 9.81 71.43
C MET A 816 12.12 10.70 72.66
N PHE A 817 12.58 10.25 73.83
CA PHE A 817 12.53 11.05 75.06
C PHE A 817 13.32 12.36 74.92
N LEU A 818 14.54 12.28 74.38
CA LEU A 818 15.38 13.46 74.10
C LEU A 818 14.72 14.40 73.10
N PHE A 819 14.02 13.85 72.09
CA PHE A 819 13.26 14.64 71.14
C PHE A 819 12.11 15.39 71.82
N PHE A 820 11.35 14.75 72.72
CA PHE A 820 10.25 15.41 73.44
C PHE A 820 10.70 16.41 74.53
N VAL A 821 11.85 16.16 75.18
CA VAL A 821 12.39 17.05 76.23
C VAL A 821 13.02 18.31 75.63
N ARG A 822 13.45 18.28 74.36
CA ARG A 822 13.97 19.46 73.68
C ARG A 822 12.79 20.29 73.14
N PRO A 823 12.64 21.57 73.55
CA PRO A 823 11.62 22.42 72.95
C PRO A 823 11.98 22.67 71.48
N HIS A 824 10.99 22.59 70.59
CA HIS A 824 11.15 22.86 69.15
C HIS A 824 10.42 24.17 68.80
N PRO A 825 11.12 25.31 68.79
CA PRO A 825 10.55 26.62 68.50
C PRO A 825 10.35 26.80 66.99
N ASP A 826 9.40 26.07 66.42
CA ASP A 826 9.03 26.16 65.02
C ASP A 826 7.73 26.95 64.86
N ALA A 827 7.62 27.71 63.77
CA ALA A 827 6.42 28.49 63.45
C ALA A 827 6.17 28.48 61.94
N ALA A 828 4.90 28.37 61.56
CA ALA A 828 4.44 28.58 60.20
C ALA A 828 4.31 30.09 59.95
N VAL A 829 4.79 30.58 58.80
CA VAL A 829 4.75 32.00 58.44
C VAL A 829 3.86 32.19 57.21
N ALA A 830 2.80 32.99 57.34
CA ALA A 830 1.91 33.37 56.25
C ALA A 830 2.02 34.89 55.98
N LYS A 831 1.92 35.31 54.73
CA LYS A 831 1.99 36.73 54.32
C LYS A 831 0.70 37.12 53.60
N GLU A 832 0.07 38.20 54.07
CA GLU A 832 -1.03 38.88 53.38
C GLU A 832 -0.71 40.37 53.26
N GLY A 833 -0.45 40.82 52.03
CA GLY A 833 0.00 42.18 51.76
C GLY A 833 1.32 42.51 52.49
N ASP A 834 1.31 43.57 53.31
CA ASP A 834 2.47 43.99 54.11
C ASP A 834 2.49 43.40 55.54
N THR A 835 1.56 42.50 55.86
CA THR A 835 1.46 41.85 57.18
C THR A 835 1.88 40.39 57.10
N TYR A 836 2.78 39.97 57.98
CA TYR A 836 3.17 38.58 58.18
C TYR A 836 2.55 38.05 59.46
N THR A 837 1.84 36.93 59.40
CA THR A 837 1.30 36.22 60.57
C THR A 837 2.11 34.96 60.82
N LEU A 838 2.69 34.84 62.01
CA LEU A 838 3.46 33.68 62.45
C LEU A 838 2.62 32.88 63.44
N GLU A 839 2.52 31.57 63.23
CA GLU A 839 1.81 30.64 64.11
C GLU A 839 2.79 29.57 64.62
N ALA A 840 3.07 29.59 65.94
CA ALA A 840 3.96 28.62 66.57
C ALA A 840 3.36 27.20 66.55
N ALA A 841 4.22 26.20 66.39
CA ALA A 841 3.82 24.80 66.46
C ALA A 841 3.36 24.44 67.88
N PRO A 842 2.19 23.80 68.05
CA PRO A 842 1.68 23.46 69.38
C PRO A 842 2.51 22.33 70.01
N GLY A 843 2.86 22.47 71.29
CA GLY A 843 3.49 21.42 72.09
C GLY A 843 2.86 21.29 73.47
N ILE A 844 3.03 20.11 74.09
CA ILE A 844 2.42 19.79 75.39
C ILE A 844 3.03 20.71 76.47
N GLY A 845 2.20 21.60 77.02
CA GLY A 845 2.57 22.58 78.05
C GLY A 845 3.64 23.57 77.60
N TYR A 846 3.64 23.92 76.30
CA TYR A 846 4.49 24.97 75.78
C TYR A 846 3.94 26.36 76.14
N GLU A 847 4.84 27.22 76.61
CA GLU A 847 4.60 28.65 76.81
C GLU A 847 5.41 29.41 75.75
N TYR A 848 4.78 30.41 75.14
CA TYR A 848 5.35 31.13 74.00
C TYR A 848 5.67 32.56 74.39
N LYS A 849 6.81 33.06 73.89
CA LYS A 849 7.23 34.45 74.03
C LYS A 849 7.73 34.94 72.68
N TRP A 850 7.10 36.00 72.18
CA TRP A 850 7.44 36.60 70.90
C TRP A 850 8.17 37.92 71.11
N ASP A 851 9.32 38.07 70.45
CA ASP A 851 10.08 39.31 70.41
C ASP A 851 10.26 39.80 68.98
N VAL A 852 9.82 41.03 68.70
CA VAL A 852 9.91 41.66 67.38
C VAL A 852 10.89 42.81 67.49
N ASP A 853 12.07 42.68 66.88
CA ASP A 853 13.14 43.69 66.88
C ASP A 853 13.50 44.26 68.27
N GLY A 854 13.45 43.44 69.32
CA GLY A 854 13.81 43.84 70.68
C GLY A 854 12.71 44.53 71.49
N GLN A 855 11.48 44.59 70.97
CA GLN A 855 10.28 45.10 71.64
C GLN A 855 9.21 44.00 71.80
N GLY A 856 9.58 42.91 72.45
CA GLY A 856 8.76 41.73 72.68
C GLY A 856 7.91 41.70 73.95
N ASP A 857 7.12 40.63 74.07
CA ASP A 857 6.35 40.32 75.26
C ASP A 857 7.33 40.09 76.45
N LYS A 858 7.04 40.64 77.63
CA LYS A 858 7.96 40.55 78.79
C LYS A 858 7.90 39.21 79.52
N GLU A 859 6.74 38.55 79.50
CA GLU A 859 6.47 37.28 80.16
C GLU A 859 5.97 36.23 79.16
N PHE A 860 6.13 34.96 79.49
CA PHE A 860 5.64 33.85 78.68
C PHE A 860 4.12 33.75 78.76
N GLN A 861 3.46 33.56 77.62
CA GLN A 861 2.00 33.49 77.53
C GLN A 861 1.54 32.08 77.15
N THR A 862 0.36 31.71 77.63
CA THR A 862 -0.29 30.40 77.39
C THR A 862 -1.72 30.59 76.84
N GLY A 863 -2.17 29.66 76.00
CA GLY A 863 -3.50 29.68 75.36
C GLY A 863 -3.47 30.05 73.87
N ASP A 864 -4.60 29.87 73.17
CA ASP A 864 -4.69 29.95 71.70
C ASP A 864 -4.29 31.32 71.13
N GLY A 865 -4.48 32.40 71.89
CA GLY A 865 -4.05 33.75 71.50
C GLY A 865 -2.54 33.96 71.50
N ALA A 866 -1.77 33.15 72.23
CA ALA A 866 -0.31 33.24 72.29
C ALA A 866 0.41 32.47 71.16
N LEU A 867 -0.33 31.59 70.47
CA LEU A 867 0.20 30.79 69.35
C LEU A 867 0.46 31.65 68.11
N LYS A 868 -0.28 32.73 67.89
CA LYS A 868 -0.19 33.56 66.69
C LYS A 868 0.32 34.97 66.97
N ARG A 869 1.24 35.47 66.14
CA ARG A 869 1.72 36.85 66.18
C ARG A 869 1.74 37.45 64.77
N SER A 870 1.04 38.56 64.59
CA SER A 870 1.05 39.31 63.32
C SER A 870 2.00 40.51 63.41
N VAL A 871 2.86 40.68 62.41
CA VAL A 871 3.87 41.73 62.32
C VAL A 871 3.78 42.40 60.95
N GLN A 872 3.58 43.71 60.95
CA GLN A 872 3.65 44.52 59.72
C GLN A 872 5.11 44.86 59.39
N VAL A 873 5.49 44.57 58.15
CA VAL A 873 6.83 44.81 57.59
C VAL A 873 6.68 45.70 56.35
N PRO A 874 7.02 47.00 56.46
CA PRO A 874 6.94 47.93 55.33
C PRO A 874 7.82 47.50 54.15
N LEU A 875 7.49 47.97 52.94
CA LEU A 875 8.28 47.74 51.72
C LEU A 875 9.76 48.13 51.92
N ASP A 876 10.66 47.25 51.48
CA ASP A 876 12.12 47.34 51.59
C ASP A 876 12.68 47.28 53.03
N ALA A 877 11.87 46.91 54.01
CA ALA A 877 12.30 46.67 55.38
C ALA A 877 12.49 45.18 55.69
N THR A 878 13.40 44.90 56.62
CA THR A 878 13.60 43.58 57.22
C THR A 878 13.36 43.68 58.72
N LYS A 879 12.50 42.80 59.27
CA LYS A 879 12.27 42.66 60.71
C LYS A 879 12.66 41.27 61.20
N LYS A 880 13.24 41.18 62.40
CA LYS A 880 13.56 39.91 63.05
C LYS A 880 12.54 39.61 64.14
N VAL A 881 11.83 38.50 63.96
CA VAL A 881 10.86 37.98 64.94
C VAL A 881 11.46 36.75 65.59
N THR A 882 11.73 36.85 66.89
CA THR A 882 12.29 35.79 67.71
C THR A 882 11.18 35.12 68.50
N LEU A 883 10.99 33.82 68.27
CA LEU A 883 10.11 32.97 69.06
C LEU A 883 10.94 32.22 70.09
N GLU A 884 10.64 32.42 71.36
CA GLU A 884 11.14 31.62 72.46
C GLU A 884 10.02 30.73 72.98
N VAL A 885 10.26 29.42 72.99
CA VAL A 885 9.31 28.41 73.48
C VAL A 885 9.89 27.76 74.72
N LYS A 886 9.11 27.79 75.80
CA LYS A 886 9.43 27.11 77.05
C LYS A 886 8.53 25.89 77.19
N ASN A 887 9.11 24.72 77.45
CA ASN A 887 8.31 23.53 77.71
C ASN A 887 7.96 23.34 79.20
N SER A 888 7.11 22.36 79.51
CA SER A 888 6.72 21.98 80.88
C SER A 888 7.89 21.61 81.79
N PHE A 889 9.06 21.28 81.23
CA PHE A 889 10.28 20.99 81.99
C PHE A 889 11.12 22.24 82.29
N GLY A 890 10.62 23.43 81.94
CA GLY A 890 11.29 24.70 82.16
C GLY A 890 12.44 25.02 81.21
N ARG A 891 12.68 24.19 80.18
CA ARG A 891 13.71 24.45 79.17
C ARG A 891 13.17 25.41 78.12
N THR A 892 13.95 26.43 77.78
CA THR A 892 13.65 27.34 76.68
C THR A 892 14.50 27.01 75.46
N ALA A 893 13.90 27.16 74.28
CA ALA A 893 14.62 27.16 73.03
C ALA A 893 14.08 28.28 72.16
N THR A 894 14.96 28.89 71.38
CA THR A 894 14.66 30.11 70.65
C THR A 894 14.98 29.95 69.17
N ARG A 895 14.09 30.44 68.30
CA ARG A 895 14.32 30.55 66.87
C ARG A 895 13.96 31.94 66.39
N THR A 896 14.87 32.54 65.63
CA THR A 896 14.64 33.86 65.02
C THR A 896 14.29 33.70 63.56
N PHE A 897 13.13 34.21 63.18
CA PHE A 897 12.65 34.33 61.81
C PHE A 897 12.97 35.74 61.30
N THR A 898 13.57 35.82 60.11
CA THR A 898 13.86 37.11 59.48
C THR A 898 12.84 37.33 58.37
N LEU A 899 11.97 38.32 58.55
CA LEU A 899 10.87 38.66 57.64
C LEU A 899 11.30 39.86 56.79
N THR A 900 11.34 39.68 55.48
CA THR A 900 11.75 40.73 54.53
C THR A 900 10.65 40.96 53.52
N ASN A 901 10.30 42.22 53.26
CA ASN A 901 9.32 42.59 52.24
C ASN A 901 10.00 43.34 51.07
N PRO A 902 10.61 42.63 50.10
CA PRO A 902 11.39 43.24 49.02
C PRO A 902 10.51 43.95 47.98
N LYS A 903 11.01 45.04 47.39
CA LYS A 903 10.31 45.78 46.31
C LYS A 903 10.10 44.91 45.06
N PRO A 904 8.92 44.93 44.41
CA PRO A 904 8.72 44.25 43.14
C PRO A 904 9.69 44.78 42.06
N ALA A 905 10.37 43.89 41.34
CA ALA A 905 11.27 44.27 40.25
C ALA A 905 10.50 45.03 39.15
N PRO A 906 11.04 46.15 38.62
CA PRO A 906 10.38 46.88 37.55
C PRO A 906 10.27 46.02 36.28
N LEU A 907 9.07 45.99 35.68
CA LEU A 907 8.79 45.26 34.45
C LEU A 907 9.71 45.74 33.31
N PRO A 908 10.27 44.84 32.47
CA PRO A 908 11.18 45.23 31.39
C PRO A 908 10.46 46.12 30.36
N THR A 909 11.00 47.32 30.16
CA THR A 909 10.51 48.29 29.16
C THR A 909 10.78 47.81 27.73
N VAL A 910 9.71 47.69 26.94
CA VAL A 910 9.76 47.45 25.49
C VAL A 910 10.43 48.64 24.80
N GLY A 911 11.63 48.45 24.25
CA GLY A 911 12.33 49.46 23.44
C GLY A 911 12.05 49.26 21.94
N MET A 912 11.56 50.29 21.26
CA MET A 912 11.54 50.34 19.79
C MET A 912 12.88 50.84 19.21
N PRO A 913 13.20 50.49 17.94
CA PRO A 913 14.57 50.19 17.52
C PRO A 913 15.24 51.31 16.72
N GLY A 914 16.58 51.39 16.80
CA GLY A 914 17.38 52.17 15.84
C GLY A 914 18.88 52.11 16.09
N ALA A 915 19.60 51.63 15.06
CA ALA A 915 21.04 51.74 14.80
C ALA A 915 21.99 50.71 15.46
N ALA A 916 22.43 49.75 14.65
CA ALA A 916 23.66 48.97 14.84
C ALA A 916 24.91 49.88 14.79
N PRO A 917 26.04 49.52 15.43
CA PRO A 917 27.01 48.68 14.70
C PRO A 917 27.97 47.77 15.53
N ARG A 918 28.36 46.65 14.89
CA ARG A 918 29.69 45.99 14.79
C ARG A 918 30.40 45.35 16.01
N PRO A 919 31.25 44.32 15.77
CA PRO A 919 31.55 43.24 16.71
C PRO A 919 32.82 43.49 17.55
N PRO A 920 33.00 42.80 18.69
CA PRO A 920 34.29 42.76 19.36
C PRO A 920 35.16 41.63 18.80
N THR A 921 36.32 42.04 18.28
CA THR A 921 37.50 41.23 18.05
C THR A 921 38.00 40.56 19.32
N THR A 922 38.39 39.30 19.20
CA THR A 922 39.09 38.47 20.16
C THR A 922 40.53 38.93 20.42
N ALA A 923 40.88 39.06 21.71
CA ALA A 923 42.22 38.94 22.31
C ALA A 923 42.00 39.03 23.84
N GLY A 924 42.48 38.16 24.74
CA GLY A 924 43.35 37.00 24.67
C GLY A 924 43.43 36.38 26.07
N HIS A 925 43.91 35.13 26.11
CA HIS A 925 44.19 34.23 27.24
C HIS A 925 43.03 33.56 27.97
#